data_AF-A0A5S4FMS5-F1
#
_entry.id   AF-A0A5S4FMS5-F1
#
_cell.length_a   1.000
_cell.length_b   1.000
_cell.length_c   1.000
_cell.angle_alpha   90.00
_cell.angle_beta   90.00
_cell.angle_gamma   90.00
#
_symmetry.space_group_name_H-M   'P 1'
#
loop_
_entity.id
_entity.type
_entity.pdbx_description
1 polymer ?
#
loop_
_entity_poly.entity_id
_entity_poly.type
_entity_poly.pdbx_seq_one_letter_code
_entity_poly.pdbx_strand_id
1 'polypeptide(L)'
;MVSAVGTRPRTGRSGGVMSGSADRPSSPDTRPALQGPSEMSAEVRAIRWPRRGMAEVDGNVDLGAPGPGEVAVDVEVSVTSSGTERARFLGLPTADVSFPHSPGYLAAGRVTTASPGLPEGTRVALRDAPHQSRVVVPARAAHPVPEGVTAADAALWQLGLTAMHGLAMGGYRPGEPVAVVGAGLLGIVARRIAAARGSSLRLAVAASDAKAWAARREEGTLFRIAGSGTAAGCPLVLDVTGTPEGLAVAVASAADGGRVVVLGSPRASLAPMPAGALYERGLSLVGAHIATLAEDAAAEFTAEFFAHLAGRRLAFSDVLVPYAAGDAPMAYRRLASDRSFVGAVFEWRREAPVAPAAVRRSVSGRVEPLRYGLAGCGDIGMTNGQAVAGADQAELVACYDPVRRLAEDVARHCGGRAVASMTELLERGDVDAVIVATPHDMHEPLAVAALDAGKHVLLEKPVAVDLPSALRVADAARAATGTLGMLFPLRLDRRVRSAAAAIRAGLLGAPTGAVSTYLIDKPPSYFYGGFSHRVTSTWRMSRARAGGGFLMMNVIHHLDVLRFLLGCEADDVFARTLPSDVAPEVEDLVSLMVRFGDAVATLVGSASVVGGPGSALRVWGKAGHVEVLPRMSATSLLAAEDVRPAETGPGESPSYQPSAVELKTLAVNRFAVAVRRGERPDVEIGDGIAVQAMIEAAYGSAASGRPVSLASVMEAATPSQGAPDPAAPHAV
;
A
#
# COMPACT_ATOMS: atom_id res chain seq x y z
N MET A 1 -16.82 -49.03 13.74
CA MET A 1 -16.74 -50.46 13.37
C MET A 1 -16.14 -50.55 11.99
N VAL A 2 -15.00 -51.22 11.90
CA VAL A 2 -14.19 -51.46 10.71
C VAL A 2 -14.81 -52.59 9.89
N SER A 3 -14.84 -52.47 8.56
CA SER A 3 -14.52 -53.61 7.70
C SER A 3 -14.15 -53.15 6.29
N ALA A 4 -12.99 -53.64 5.84
CA ALA A 4 -12.39 -53.46 4.54
C ALA A 4 -12.13 -54.86 3.97
N VAL A 5 -12.50 -55.14 2.72
CA VAL A 5 -11.97 -56.23 1.85
C VAL A 5 -12.41 -55.87 0.41
N GLY A 6 -11.65 -55.98 -0.68
CA GLY A 6 -10.32 -56.51 -0.93
C GLY A 6 -10.03 -56.40 -2.45
N THR A 7 -8.74 -56.36 -2.78
CA THR A 7 -8.15 -56.26 -4.12
C THR A 7 -7.84 -57.64 -4.72
N ARG A 8 -7.71 -57.72 -6.07
CA ARG A 8 -6.77 -58.53 -6.90
C ARG A 8 -7.32 -58.75 -8.34
N PRO A 9 -6.51 -59.17 -9.35
CA PRO A 9 -5.17 -58.74 -9.73
C PRO A 9 -5.00 -58.54 -11.28
N ARG A 10 -3.83 -58.03 -11.69
CA ARG A 10 -3.30 -58.00 -13.07
C ARG A 10 -2.84 -59.38 -13.55
N THR A 11 -3.03 -59.66 -14.85
CA THR A 11 -2.18 -60.57 -15.66
C THR A 11 -1.83 -59.88 -16.97
N GLY A 12 -0.59 -60.06 -17.43
CA GLY A 12 -0.07 -59.55 -18.70
C GLY A 12 0.41 -60.68 -19.60
N ARG A 13 0.66 -60.33 -20.87
CA ARG A 13 1.51 -60.98 -21.92
C ARG A 13 1.04 -60.43 -23.28
N SER A 14 1.79 -60.32 -24.37
CA SER A 14 3.22 -60.19 -24.74
C SER A 14 3.27 -60.47 -26.25
N GLY A 15 4.14 -59.78 -27.00
CA GLY A 15 4.51 -60.11 -28.39
C GLY A 15 4.10 -59.00 -29.36
N GLY A 16 4.89 -58.58 -30.34
CA GLY A 16 6.16 -59.07 -30.88
C GLY A 16 6.41 -58.32 -32.19
N VAL A 17 7.69 -58.10 -32.50
CA VAL A 17 8.30 -57.20 -33.49
C VAL A 17 8.15 -57.66 -34.96
N MET A 18 8.21 -56.71 -35.92
CA MET A 18 8.96 -56.71 -37.21
C MET A 18 8.22 -55.87 -38.27
N SER A 19 8.79 -55.23 -39.30
CA SER A 19 10.08 -54.60 -39.65
C SER A 19 9.97 -54.23 -41.15
N GLY A 20 10.59 -53.13 -41.60
CA GLY A 20 10.87 -52.84 -43.03
C GLY A 20 10.40 -51.44 -43.47
N SER A 21 11.06 -50.69 -44.35
CA SER A 21 12.37 -50.79 -45.02
C SER A 21 12.75 -49.38 -45.51
N ALA A 22 14.03 -49.17 -45.81
CA ALA A 22 14.65 -47.91 -46.22
C ALA A 22 14.27 -47.46 -47.65
N ASP A 23 14.22 -46.15 -47.89
CA ASP A 23 15.00 -45.43 -48.92
C ASP A 23 14.61 -43.93 -48.95
N ARG A 24 15.61 -43.03 -48.94
CA ARG A 24 15.45 -41.60 -49.26
C ARG A 24 16.52 -41.16 -50.26
N PRO A 25 16.16 -40.56 -51.40
CA PRO A 25 17.09 -39.83 -52.25
C PRO A 25 17.13 -38.32 -51.89
N SER A 26 18.16 -37.66 -52.41
CA SER A 26 18.64 -36.30 -52.10
C SER A 26 18.00 -35.15 -52.90
N SER A 27 17.96 -33.97 -52.25
CA SER A 27 17.90 -32.57 -52.76
C SER A 27 16.57 -32.02 -53.33
N PRO A 28 16.29 -30.69 -53.35
CA PRO A 28 17.17 -29.56 -53.04
C PRO A 28 16.62 -28.48 -52.06
N ASP A 29 17.59 -27.68 -51.61
CA ASP A 29 17.50 -26.37 -50.99
C ASP A 29 16.36 -25.49 -51.51
N THR A 30 15.31 -25.30 -50.70
CA THR A 30 14.36 -24.19 -50.85
C THR A 30 14.02 -23.65 -49.47
N ARG A 31 14.62 -22.52 -49.12
CA ARG A 31 14.21 -21.71 -47.96
C ARG A 31 12.74 -21.32 -48.14
N PRO A 32 11.83 -21.65 -47.22
CA PRO A 32 10.53 -21.01 -47.20
C PRO A 32 10.70 -19.58 -46.70
N ALA A 33 10.13 -18.64 -47.44
CA ALA A 33 10.07 -17.23 -47.14
C ALA A 33 9.66 -16.98 -45.68
N LEU A 34 10.35 -16.00 -45.05
CA LEU A 34 9.93 -15.39 -43.80
C LEU A 34 8.46 -14.99 -43.93
N GLN A 35 7.58 -15.79 -43.32
CA GLN A 35 6.25 -15.33 -42.96
C GLN A 35 6.46 -14.13 -42.03
N GLY A 36 5.88 -12.99 -42.40
CA GLY A 36 5.85 -11.81 -41.53
C GLY A 36 5.33 -12.19 -40.13
N PRO A 37 5.63 -11.40 -39.10
CA PRO A 37 5.25 -11.73 -37.74
C PRO A 37 3.75 -11.98 -37.70
N SER A 38 3.36 -13.25 -37.49
CA SER A 38 2.05 -13.61 -37.00
C SER A 38 1.80 -12.74 -35.76
N GLU A 39 0.64 -12.08 -35.70
CA GLU A 39 0.19 -11.29 -34.55
C GLU A 39 0.69 -11.94 -33.26
N MET A 40 1.63 -11.28 -32.58
CA MET A 40 2.13 -11.74 -31.30
C MET A 40 0.92 -11.81 -30.37
N SER A 41 0.45 -13.03 -30.07
CA SER A 41 -0.56 -13.24 -29.05
C SER A 41 -0.06 -12.57 -27.78
N ALA A 42 -0.74 -11.53 -27.31
CA ALA A 42 -0.36 -10.84 -26.09
C ALA A 42 -0.24 -11.88 -24.96
N GLU A 43 0.93 -11.94 -24.32
CA GLU A 43 1.21 -12.86 -23.20
C GLU A 43 0.12 -12.72 -22.13
N VAL A 44 -0.50 -13.84 -21.78
CA VAL A 44 -1.56 -13.88 -20.78
C VAL A 44 -0.94 -13.79 -19.39
N ARG A 45 -1.34 -12.77 -18.63
CA ARG A 45 -0.85 -12.49 -17.29
C ARG A 45 -1.84 -12.97 -16.24
N ALA A 46 -1.38 -13.60 -15.17
CA ALA A 46 -2.21 -14.01 -14.02
C ALA A 46 -1.55 -13.63 -12.70
N ILE A 47 -2.36 -13.29 -11.70
CA ILE A 47 -1.88 -13.23 -10.33
C ILE A 47 -1.77 -14.66 -9.79
N ARG A 48 -0.66 -14.98 -9.13
CA ARG A 48 -0.45 -16.26 -8.43
C ARG A 48 0.00 -16.00 -7.00
N TRP A 49 -0.36 -16.91 -6.09
CA TRP A 49 0.23 -17.00 -4.76
C TRP A 49 1.11 -18.25 -4.68
N PRO A 50 2.42 -18.14 -4.95
CA PRO A 50 3.33 -19.28 -4.91
C PRO A 50 3.45 -19.89 -3.51
N ARG A 51 3.29 -19.08 -2.46
CA ARG A 51 3.30 -19.48 -1.05
C ARG A 51 2.48 -18.51 -0.21
N ARG A 52 2.19 -18.91 1.03
CA ARG A 52 1.52 -18.08 2.04
C ARG A 52 2.16 -16.69 2.14
N GLY A 53 1.33 -15.65 2.07
CA GLY A 53 1.74 -14.25 2.20
C GLY A 53 2.54 -13.67 1.03
N MET A 54 2.65 -14.38 -0.09
CA MET A 54 3.38 -13.94 -1.29
C MET A 54 2.46 -13.95 -2.50
N ALA A 55 2.42 -12.84 -3.24
CA ALA A 55 1.73 -12.73 -4.51
C ALA A 55 2.72 -12.29 -5.59
N GLU A 56 2.54 -12.80 -6.80
CA GLU A 56 3.32 -12.46 -7.99
C GLU A 56 2.41 -12.38 -9.20
N VAL A 57 2.92 -11.82 -10.29
CA VAL A 57 2.24 -11.82 -11.59
C VAL A 57 3.03 -12.72 -12.53
N ASP A 58 2.41 -13.83 -12.92
CA ASP A 58 2.92 -14.78 -13.88
C ASP A 58 2.54 -14.32 -15.29
N GLY A 59 3.52 -14.17 -16.19
CA GLY A 59 3.32 -13.75 -17.58
C GLY A 59 3.19 -14.89 -18.59
N ASN A 60 3.32 -16.15 -18.17
CA ASN A 60 3.40 -17.29 -19.08
C ASN A 60 2.27 -18.30 -18.82
N VAL A 61 1.02 -17.83 -18.87
CA VAL A 61 -0.14 -18.72 -18.68
C VAL A 61 -0.70 -19.18 -20.02
N ASP A 62 -0.59 -20.48 -20.28
CA ASP A 62 -1.30 -21.12 -21.39
C ASP A 62 -2.78 -21.32 -21.03
N LEU A 63 -3.67 -20.72 -21.82
CA LEU A 63 -5.13 -20.80 -21.63
C LEU A 63 -5.77 -21.90 -22.48
N GLY A 64 -5.04 -22.50 -23.43
CA GLY A 64 -5.64 -23.32 -24.48
C GLY A 64 -6.65 -22.55 -25.34
N ALA A 65 -7.17 -23.21 -26.38
CA ALA A 65 -8.30 -22.70 -27.16
C ALA A 65 -9.63 -23.05 -26.47
N PRO A 66 -10.67 -22.19 -26.53
CA PRO A 66 -11.98 -22.49 -25.96
C PRO A 66 -12.57 -23.79 -26.55
N GLY A 67 -13.03 -24.68 -25.68
CA GLY A 67 -13.77 -25.88 -26.08
C GLY A 67 -15.25 -25.61 -26.41
N PRO A 68 -16.00 -26.62 -26.87
CA PRO A 68 -17.43 -26.49 -27.11
C PRO A 68 -18.21 -26.03 -25.87
N GLY A 69 -18.90 -24.88 -25.96
CA GLY A 69 -19.65 -24.30 -24.85
C GLY A 69 -18.84 -23.42 -23.89
N GLU A 70 -17.57 -23.17 -24.22
CA GLU A 70 -16.70 -22.22 -23.53
C GLU A 70 -16.54 -20.93 -24.34
N VAL A 71 -16.19 -19.86 -23.64
CA VAL A 71 -15.97 -18.53 -24.20
C VAL A 71 -14.65 -17.97 -23.68
N ALA A 72 -13.83 -17.43 -24.59
CA ALA A 72 -12.66 -16.65 -24.20
C ALA A 72 -13.08 -15.21 -23.92
N VAL A 73 -12.64 -14.66 -22.80
CA VAL A 73 -12.93 -13.30 -22.37
C VAL A 73 -11.63 -12.58 -22.05
N ASP A 74 -11.41 -11.44 -22.69
CA ASP A 74 -10.38 -10.49 -22.27
C ASP A 74 -10.90 -9.77 -21.04
N VAL A 75 -10.26 -10.00 -19.90
CA VAL A 75 -10.65 -9.39 -18.64
C VAL A 75 -10.22 -7.92 -18.68
N GLU A 76 -11.17 -7.02 -18.45
CA GLU A 76 -10.90 -5.59 -18.32
C GLU A 76 -10.43 -5.30 -16.89
N VAL A 77 -11.16 -5.84 -15.91
CA VAL A 77 -10.86 -5.70 -14.48
C VAL A 77 -11.18 -6.97 -13.70
N SER A 78 -10.46 -7.18 -12.59
CA SER A 78 -10.83 -8.16 -11.57
C SER A 78 -10.72 -7.56 -10.16
N VAL A 79 -11.53 -8.01 -9.21
CA VAL A 79 -11.71 -7.35 -7.91
C VAL A 79 -11.39 -8.30 -6.76
N THR A 80 -10.59 -7.86 -5.79
CA THR A 80 -10.28 -8.70 -4.63
C THR A 80 -11.44 -8.77 -3.66
N SER A 81 -11.73 -9.96 -3.14
CA SER A 81 -12.54 -10.10 -1.94
C SER A 81 -11.72 -9.94 -0.67
N SER A 82 -11.87 -8.81 0.01
CA SER A 82 -11.04 -8.50 1.18
C SER A 82 -11.20 -9.45 2.37
N GLY A 83 -12.31 -10.20 2.44
CA GLY A 83 -12.51 -11.24 3.43
C GLY A 83 -11.86 -12.56 3.02
N THR A 84 -12.36 -13.14 1.92
CA THR A 84 -11.99 -14.48 1.47
C THR A 84 -10.54 -14.54 0.99
N GLU A 85 -10.13 -13.63 0.12
CA GLU A 85 -8.79 -13.68 -0.44
C GLU A 85 -7.74 -13.35 0.60
N ARG A 86 -8.01 -12.42 1.52
CA ARG A 86 -7.12 -12.15 2.66
C ARG A 86 -6.93 -13.40 3.53
N ALA A 87 -8.02 -14.10 3.84
CA ALA A 87 -7.96 -15.30 4.68
C ALA A 87 -7.14 -16.41 4.01
N ARG A 88 -7.34 -16.61 2.70
CA ARG A 88 -6.58 -17.58 1.91
C ARG A 88 -5.12 -17.16 1.73
N PHE A 89 -4.86 -15.90 1.39
CA PHE A 89 -3.52 -15.34 1.26
C PHE A 89 -2.68 -15.51 2.54
N LEU A 90 -3.31 -15.31 3.71
CA LEU A 90 -2.71 -15.50 5.03
C LEU A 90 -2.76 -16.95 5.53
N GLY A 91 -3.30 -17.90 4.76
CA GLY A 91 -3.42 -19.31 5.15
C GLY A 91 -4.10 -19.51 6.51
N LEU A 92 -5.25 -18.86 6.75
CA LEU A 92 -5.97 -19.02 8.02
C LEU A 92 -6.58 -20.43 8.14
N PRO A 93 -6.76 -20.97 9.37
CA PRO A 93 -7.03 -22.40 9.61
C PRO A 93 -8.25 -23.03 8.90
N THR A 94 -9.21 -22.23 8.42
CA THR A 94 -10.41 -22.71 7.70
C THR A 94 -10.60 -22.05 6.33
N ALA A 95 -9.58 -21.36 5.79
CA ALA A 95 -9.69 -20.65 4.53
C ALA A 95 -9.73 -21.57 3.28
N ASP A 96 -9.51 -22.87 3.48
CA ASP A 96 -9.44 -23.92 2.44
C ASP A 96 -8.59 -23.49 1.23
N VAL A 97 -7.26 -23.51 1.44
CA VAL A 97 -6.28 -23.08 0.44
C VAL A 97 -5.04 -23.98 0.47
N SER A 98 -4.61 -24.41 -0.71
CA SER A 98 -3.30 -25.00 -0.95
C SER A 98 -2.46 -24.04 -1.79
N PHE A 99 -1.14 -24.02 -1.56
CA PHE A 99 -0.20 -23.23 -2.34
C PHE A 99 0.62 -24.16 -3.26
N PRO A 100 0.92 -23.78 -4.51
CA PRO A 100 0.59 -22.49 -5.14
C PRO A 100 -0.91 -22.33 -5.42
N HIS A 101 -1.42 -21.10 -5.30
CA HIS A 101 -2.85 -20.78 -5.47
C HIS A 101 -3.07 -19.73 -6.55
N SER A 102 -4.24 -19.79 -7.20
CA SER A 102 -4.67 -18.83 -8.22
C SER A 102 -5.87 -18.05 -7.68
N PRO A 103 -5.65 -16.82 -7.18
CA PRO A 103 -6.72 -16.03 -6.59
C PRO A 103 -7.65 -15.41 -7.63
N GLY A 104 -8.76 -14.89 -7.13
CA GLY A 104 -9.78 -14.20 -7.92
C GLY A 104 -11.01 -15.06 -8.15
N TYR A 105 -12.16 -14.40 -8.12
CA TYR A 105 -13.45 -14.97 -8.51
C TYR A 105 -14.44 -13.89 -9.00
N LEU A 106 -13.99 -12.62 -9.07
CA LEU A 106 -14.79 -11.45 -9.37
C LEU A 106 -14.12 -10.72 -10.52
N ALA A 107 -14.70 -10.76 -11.72
CA ALA A 107 -14.11 -10.14 -12.90
C ALA A 107 -15.17 -9.66 -13.89
N ALA A 108 -14.78 -8.73 -14.74
CA ALA A 108 -15.57 -8.29 -15.88
C ALA A 108 -14.65 -8.04 -17.09
N GLY A 109 -15.17 -8.28 -18.29
CA GLY A 109 -14.38 -8.23 -19.51
C GLY A 109 -15.21 -8.22 -20.78
N ARG A 110 -14.56 -8.52 -21.91
CA ARG A 110 -15.21 -8.64 -23.22
C ARG A 110 -14.96 -9.98 -23.86
N VAL A 111 -16.01 -10.55 -24.43
CA VAL A 111 -15.95 -11.79 -25.21
C VAL A 111 -15.05 -11.58 -26.42
N THR A 112 -14.11 -12.51 -26.63
CA THR A 112 -13.16 -12.54 -27.77
C THR A 112 -13.38 -13.73 -28.69
N THR A 113 -14.24 -14.67 -28.30
CA THR A 113 -14.64 -15.80 -29.14
C THR A 113 -16.14 -15.97 -29.01
N ALA A 114 -16.88 -15.85 -30.10
CA ALA A 114 -18.32 -15.94 -30.06
C ALA A 114 -18.79 -17.32 -29.55
N SER A 115 -19.84 -17.32 -28.74
CA SER A 115 -20.58 -18.51 -28.30
C SER A 115 -22.08 -18.23 -28.49
N PRO A 116 -22.95 -19.26 -28.65
CA PRO A 116 -24.40 -19.03 -28.73
C PRO A 116 -24.89 -18.15 -27.57
N GLY A 117 -25.58 -17.05 -27.89
CA GLY A 117 -26.07 -16.06 -26.91
C GLY A 117 -25.04 -15.03 -26.40
N LEU A 118 -23.77 -15.15 -26.80
CA LEU A 118 -22.68 -14.24 -26.41
C LEU A 118 -21.82 -13.90 -27.64
N PRO A 119 -22.22 -12.91 -28.45
CA PRO A 119 -21.44 -12.47 -29.59
C PRO A 119 -20.10 -11.86 -29.14
N GLU A 120 -19.11 -11.88 -30.03
CA GLU A 120 -17.83 -11.21 -29.82
C GLU A 120 -18.01 -9.73 -29.51
N GLY A 121 -17.18 -9.18 -28.62
CA GLY A 121 -17.26 -7.80 -28.14
C GLY A 121 -18.27 -7.55 -27.02
N THR A 122 -19.16 -8.51 -26.71
CA THR A 122 -20.12 -8.42 -25.59
C THR A 122 -19.38 -8.23 -24.28
N ARG A 123 -19.77 -7.20 -23.51
CA ARG A 123 -19.28 -7.00 -22.14
C ARG A 123 -19.95 -7.98 -21.21
N VAL A 124 -19.15 -8.66 -20.38
CA VAL A 124 -19.63 -9.70 -19.48
C VAL A 124 -19.07 -9.55 -18.08
N ALA A 125 -19.89 -9.81 -17.07
CA ALA A 125 -19.45 -10.10 -15.71
C ALA A 125 -19.21 -11.60 -15.60
N LEU A 126 -18.15 -11.99 -14.90
CA LEU A 126 -17.70 -13.38 -14.86
C LEU A 126 -17.89 -13.97 -13.47
N ARG A 127 -18.42 -15.18 -13.43
CA ARG A 127 -18.50 -16.01 -12.22
C ARG A 127 -17.22 -16.81 -12.05
N ASP A 128 -16.67 -16.82 -10.84
CA ASP A 128 -15.55 -17.69 -10.43
C ASP A 128 -14.29 -17.55 -11.33
N ALA A 129 -14.10 -16.38 -11.96
CA ALA A 129 -12.97 -16.12 -12.83
C ALA A 129 -11.72 -15.71 -12.03
N PRO A 130 -10.55 -16.32 -12.30
CA PRO A 130 -9.30 -15.94 -11.64
C PRO A 130 -8.87 -14.53 -12.03
N HIS A 131 -7.97 -13.95 -11.22
CA HIS A 131 -7.29 -12.70 -11.54
C HIS A 131 -6.31 -12.93 -12.69
N GLN A 132 -6.79 -12.78 -13.93
CA GLN A 132 -6.03 -13.05 -15.14
C GLN A 132 -6.44 -12.09 -16.26
N SER A 133 -5.53 -11.69 -17.14
CA SER A 133 -5.78 -10.75 -18.24
C SER A 133 -6.73 -11.30 -19.31
N ARG A 134 -6.81 -12.61 -19.41
CA ARG A 134 -7.72 -13.34 -20.29
C ARG A 134 -8.12 -14.64 -19.59
N VAL A 135 -9.35 -15.08 -19.79
CA VAL A 135 -9.84 -16.35 -19.23
C VAL A 135 -10.64 -17.11 -20.26
N VAL A 136 -10.67 -18.43 -20.13
CA VAL A 136 -11.62 -19.30 -20.82
C VAL A 136 -12.58 -19.84 -19.75
N VAL A 137 -13.87 -19.55 -19.91
CA VAL A 137 -14.90 -19.96 -18.95
C VAL A 137 -16.08 -20.60 -19.68
N PRO A 138 -16.88 -21.46 -19.02
CA PRO A 138 -18.16 -21.91 -19.58
C PRO A 138 -19.03 -20.70 -19.94
N ALA A 139 -19.74 -20.73 -21.07
CA ALA A 139 -20.59 -19.62 -21.51
C ALA A 139 -21.62 -19.20 -20.44
N ARG A 140 -22.13 -20.17 -19.66
CA ARG A 140 -23.04 -19.94 -18.53
C ARG A 140 -22.45 -19.14 -17.35
N ALA A 141 -21.13 -18.97 -17.31
CA ALA A 141 -20.42 -18.19 -16.29
C ALA A 141 -20.15 -16.74 -16.73
N ALA A 142 -20.49 -16.38 -17.98
CA ALA A 142 -20.33 -15.05 -18.54
C ALA A 142 -21.69 -14.39 -18.74
N HIS A 143 -21.98 -13.34 -17.96
CA HIS A 143 -23.28 -12.68 -17.92
C HIS A 143 -23.22 -11.32 -18.61
N PRO A 144 -24.06 -11.04 -19.63
CA PRO A 144 -24.06 -9.76 -20.33
C PRO A 144 -24.23 -8.55 -19.39
N VAL A 145 -23.39 -7.54 -19.58
CA VAL A 145 -23.40 -6.29 -18.81
C VAL A 145 -24.09 -5.21 -19.65
N PRO A 146 -25.17 -4.57 -19.14
CA PRO A 146 -25.83 -3.48 -19.86
C PRO A 146 -24.93 -2.27 -20.07
N GLU A 147 -25.31 -1.43 -21.03
CA GLU A 147 -24.68 -0.12 -21.23
C GLU A 147 -24.80 0.76 -19.96
N GLY A 148 -23.82 1.64 -19.76
CA GLY A 148 -23.77 2.54 -18.60
C GLY A 148 -23.23 1.92 -17.30
N VAL A 149 -23.07 0.59 -17.22
CA VAL A 149 -22.48 -0.08 -16.05
C VAL A 149 -20.95 -0.14 -16.18
N THR A 150 -20.21 0.32 -15.16
CA THR A 150 -18.73 0.26 -15.18
C THR A 150 -18.22 -1.17 -15.04
N ALA A 151 -17.02 -1.48 -15.55
CA ALA A 151 -16.45 -2.82 -15.43
C ALA A 151 -16.20 -3.21 -13.96
N ALA A 152 -15.77 -2.27 -13.11
CA ALA A 152 -15.52 -2.50 -11.68
C ALA A 152 -16.82 -2.83 -10.92
N ASP A 153 -17.92 -2.13 -11.22
CA ASP A 153 -19.23 -2.42 -10.62
C ASP A 153 -19.78 -3.77 -11.13
N ALA A 154 -19.63 -4.05 -12.43
CA ALA A 154 -20.04 -5.32 -13.02
C ALA A 154 -19.28 -6.51 -12.43
N ALA A 155 -17.99 -6.37 -12.13
CA ALA A 155 -17.17 -7.42 -11.53
C ALA A 155 -17.67 -7.85 -10.13
N LEU A 156 -18.43 -6.98 -9.43
CA LEU A 156 -19.02 -7.29 -8.13
C LEU A 156 -20.36 -8.05 -8.21
N TRP A 157 -20.83 -8.38 -9.41
CA TRP A 157 -22.12 -9.07 -9.64
C TRP A 157 -22.31 -10.31 -8.77
N GLN A 158 -21.30 -11.18 -8.64
CA GLN A 158 -21.40 -12.38 -7.80
C GLN A 158 -21.57 -12.06 -6.30
N LEU A 159 -20.95 -10.98 -5.80
CA LEU A 159 -21.22 -10.50 -4.43
C LEU A 159 -22.61 -9.89 -4.31
N GLY A 160 -23.10 -9.24 -5.37
CA GLY A 160 -24.46 -8.72 -5.44
C GLY A 160 -25.50 -9.83 -5.30
N LEU A 161 -25.36 -10.91 -6.07
CA LEU A 161 -26.19 -12.10 -5.95
C LEU A 161 -26.10 -12.73 -4.56
N THR A 162 -24.89 -12.79 -3.98
CA THR A 162 -24.69 -13.32 -2.63
C THR A 162 -25.49 -12.53 -1.60
N ALA A 163 -25.46 -11.19 -1.67
CA ALA A 163 -26.24 -10.33 -0.79
C ALA A 163 -27.76 -10.45 -1.00
N MET A 164 -28.23 -10.50 -2.25
CA MET A 164 -29.66 -10.68 -2.55
C MET A 164 -30.18 -12.04 -2.07
N HIS A 165 -29.40 -13.10 -2.26
CA HIS A 165 -29.70 -14.43 -1.74
C HIS A 165 -29.78 -14.43 -0.21
N GLY A 166 -28.84 -13.75 0.46
CA GLY A 166 -28.88 -13.58 1.92
C GLY A 166 -30.17 -12.88 2.40
N LEU A 167 -30.58 -11.80 1.73
CA LEU A 167 -31.83 -11.11 2.03
C LEU A 167 -33.07 -12.00 1.78
N ALA A 168 -33.09 -12.75 0.69
CA ALA A 168 -34.18 -13.65 0.33
C ALA A 168 -34.32 -14.81 1.34
N MET A 169 -33.21 -15.47 1.69
CA MET A 169 -33.17 -16.52 2.72
C MET A 169 -33.56 -15.99 4.09
N GLY A 170 -33.24 -14.72 4.38
CA GLY A 170 -33.70 -14.02 5.56
C GLY A 170 -35.18 -13.64 5.53
N GLY A 171 -35.89 -13.81 4.41
CA GLY A 171 -37.28 -13.41 4.23
C GLY A 171 -37.48 -11.89 4.29
N TYR A 172 -36.52 -11.11 3.78
CA TYR A 172 -36.55 -9.65 3.77
C TYR A 172 -37.84 -9.12 3.12
N ARG A 173 -38.47 -8.13 3.76
CA ARG A 173 -39.62 -7.42 3.23
C ARG A 173 -39.24 -5.97 2.89
N PRO A 174 -39.68 -5.41 1.75
CA PRO A 174 -39.43 -3.99 1.44
C PRO A 174 -39.85 -3.08 2.60
N GLY A 175 -39.02 -2.09 2.94
CA GLY A 175 -39.24 -1.21 4.11
C GLY A 175 -38.67 -1.74 5.43
N GLU A 176 -38.39 -3.04 5.53
CA GLU A 176 -37.90 -3.64 6.77
C GLU A 176 -36.49 -3.14 7.15
N PRO A 177 -36.23 -2.78 8.43
CA PRO A 177 -34.90 -2.48 8.95
C PRO A 177 -33.90 -3.64 8.80
N VAL A 178 -32.70 -3.39 8.26
CA VAL A 178 -31.64 -4.40 8.13
C VAL A 178 -30.36 -3.92 8.82
N ALA A 179 -29.84 -4.75 9.73
CA ALA A 179 -28.50 -4.57 10.27
C ALA A 179 -27.50 -5.48 9.55
N VAL A 180 -26.29 -5.00 9.31
CA VAL A 180 -25.19 -5.77 8.73
C VAL A 180 -24.00 -5.75 9.66
N VAL A 181 -23.61 -6.93 10.15
CA VAL A 181 -22.43 -7.11 10.99
C VAL A 181 -21.25 -7.47 10.11
N GLY A 182 -20.27 -6.57 10.06
CA GLY A 182 -19.11 -6.63 9.18
C GLY A 182 -19.10 -5.50 8.15
N ALA A 183 -18.06 -4.67 8.19
CA ALA A 183 -17.88 -3.49 7.33
C ALA A 183 -16.85 -3.73 6.20
N GLY A 184 -16.71 -4.99 5.74
CA GLY A 184 -15.91 -5.34 4.56
C GLY A 184 -16.68 -5.14 3.25
N LEU A 185 -16.07 -5.52 2.12
CA LEU A 185 -16.68 -5.34 0.78
C LEU A 185 -18.07 -5.96 0.67
N LEU A 186 -18.26 -7.22 1.09
CA LEU A 186 -19.58 -7.87 1.09
C LEU A 186 -20.59 -7.15 2.00
N GLY A 187 -20.14 -6.59 3.12
CA GLY A 187 -21.01 -5.81 4.01
C GLY A 187 -21.48 -4.51 3.39
N ILE A 188 -20.60 -3.82 2.66
CA ILE A 188 -20.97 -2.63 1.88
C ILE A 188 -21.97 -3.02 0.78
N VAL A 189 -21.69 -4.08 0.02
CA VAL A 189 -22.59 -4.60 -1.02
C VAL A 189 -23.97 -4.94 -0.45
N ALA A 190 -24.03 -5.67 0.66
CA ALA A 190 -25.27 -6.06 1.30
C ALA A 190 -26.10 -4.87 1.79
N ARG A 191 -25.46 -3.85 2.39
CA ARG A 191 -26.16 -2.63 2.83
C ARG A 191 -26.71 -1.82 1.67
N ARG A 192 -25.93 -1.61 0.60
CA ARG A 192 -26.39 -0.86 -0.57
C ARG A 192 -27.55 -1.57 -1.28
N ILE A 193 -27.51 -2.91 -1.35
CA ILE A 193 -28.63 -3.70 -1.91
C ILE A 193 -29.86 -3.63 -1.01
N ALA A 194 -29.72 -3.80 0.31
CA ALA A 194 -30.84 -3.63 1.23
C ALA A 194 -31.47 -2.23 1.12
N ALA A 195 -30.64 -1.19 0.97
CA ALA A 195 -31.09 0.18 0.72
C ALA A 195 -31.81 0.33 -0.62
N ALA A 196 -31.28 -0.24 -1.70
CA ALA A 196 -31.92 -0.22 -3.02
C ALA A 196 -33.27 -0.96 -3.03
N ARG A 197 -33.43 -1.99 -2.20
CA ARG A 197 -34.69 -2.72 -1.99
C ARG A 197 -35.62 -2.08 -0.96
N GLY A 198 -35.26 -0.90 -0.44
CA GLY A 198 -36.15 -0.05 0.35
C GLY A 198 -36.01 -0.15 1.87
N SER A 199 -34.91 -0.70 2.41
CA SER A 199 -34.73 -0.80 3.87
C SER A 199 -34.68 0.59 4.54
N SER A 200 -35.45 0.75 5.62
CA SER A 200 -35.67 2.01 6.34
C SER A 200 -34.58 2.38 7.37
N LEU A 201 -33.77 1.41 7.82
CA LEU A 201 -32.69 1.61 8.78
C LEU A 201 -31.44 0.87 8.30
N ARG A 202 -30.31 1.59 8.22
CA ARG A 202 -29.02 1.07 7.77
C ARG A 202 -28.03 1.07 8.94
N LEU A 203 -27.95 -0.04 9.66
CA LEU A 203 -26.98 -0.21 10.74
C LEU A 203 -25.81 -1.08 10.27
N ALA A 204 -24.59 -0.58 10.40
CA ALA A 204 -23.37 -1.32 10.19
C ALA A 204 -22.65 -1.52 11.53
N VAL A 205 -22.31 -2.76 11.88
CA VAL A 205 -21.44 -3.05 13.02
C VAL A 205 -20.03 -3.36 12.52
N ALA A 206 -19.08 -2.49 12.87
CA ALA A 206 -17.68 -2.61 12.50
C ALA A 206 -16.83 -3.13 13.67
N ALA A 207 -15.76 -3.85 13.34
CA ALA A 207 -14.82 -4.36 14.33
C ALA A 207 -13.91 -3.27 14.94
N SER A 208 -13.80 -2.10 14.29
CA SER A 208 -12.99 -0.97 14.76
C SER A 208 -13.41 0.33 14.09
N ASP A 209 -13.02 1.47 14.68
CA ASP A 209 -13.27 2.81 14.11
C ASP A 209 -12.63 2.99 12.74
N ALA A 210 -11.42 2.46 12.53
CA ALA A 210 -10.75 2.51 11.23
C ALA A 210 -11.56 1.78 10.14
N LYS A 211 -12.19 0.64 10.49
CA LYS A 211 -13.05 -0.09 9.54
C LYS A 211 -14.38 0.61 9.32
N ALA A 212 -14.97 1.18 10.37
CA ALA A 212 -16.16 1.99 10.25
C ALA A 212 -15.90 3.19 9.33
N TRP A 213 -14.80 3.92 9.56
CA TRP A 213 -14.40 5.07 8.75
C TRP A 213 -14.18 4.73 7.28
N ALA A 214 -13.46 3.64 6.97
CA ALA A 214 -13.24 3.22 5.59
C ALA A 214 -14.54 2.82 4.86
N ALA A 215 -15.54 2.31 5.60
CA ALA A 215 -16.85 1.95 5.06
C ALA A 215 -17.85 3.12 5.07
N ARG A 216 -17.54 4.25 5.71
CA ARG A 216 -18.37 5.46 5.76
C ARG A 216 -18.28 6.20 4.41
N ARG A 217 -19.04 5.72 3.44
CA ARG A 217 -19.30 6.42 2.16
C ARG A 217 -20.78 6.51 1.80
N GLU A 218 -21.66 6.06 2.69
CA GLU A 218 -23.10 6.07 2.49
C GLU A 218 -23.79 6.97 3.50
N GLU A 219 -24.45 8.01 2.99
CA GLU A 219 -25.27 8.92 3.78
C GLU A 219 -26.42 8.16 4.47
N GLY A 220 -26.71 8.52 5.73
CA GLY A 220 -27.75 7.88 6.54
C GLY A 220 -27.40 6.50 7.12
N THR A 221 -26.16 6.01 6.97
CA THR A 221 -25.72 4.78 7.65
C THR A 221 -25.27 5.06 9.08
N LEU A 222 -25.87 4.37 10.03
CA LEU A 222 -25.41 4.35 11.41
C LEU A 222 -24.30 3.31 11.56
N PHE A 223 -23.13 3.73 12.06
CA PHE A 223 -22.02 2.83 12.36
C PHE A 223 -21.91 2.63 13.87
N ARG A 224 -21.81 1.37 14.30
CA ARG A 224 -21.48 0.99 15.69
C ARG A 224 -20.20 0.17 15.71
N ILE A 225 -19.45 0.30 16.80
CA ILE A 225 -18.28 -0.52 17.05
C ILE A 225 -18.69 -1.72 17.91
N ALA A 226 -18.23 -2.91 17.56
CA ALA A 226 -18.48 -4.11 18.36
C ALA A 226 -18.04 -3.87 19.82
N GLY A 227 -18.94 -4.14 20.78
CA GLY A 227 -18.68 -3.95 22.22
C GLY A 227 -19.14 -2.62 22.82
N SER A 228 -19.60 -1.64 22.03
CA SER A 228 -19.96 -0.29 22.52
C SER A 228 -21.32 -0.16 23.22
N GLY A 229 -21.89 -1.26 23.74
CA GLY A 229 -23.07 -1.26 24.62
C GLY A 229 -24.35 -0.61 24.05
N THR A 230 -25.12 -1.37 23.28
CA THR A 230 -26.60 -1.33 23.15
C THR A 230 -27.02 -2.19 21.95
N ALA A 231 -27.91 -3.15 22.14
CA ALA A 231 -28.51 -3.94 21.07
C ALA A 231 -29.47 -3.07 20.27
N ALA A 232 -29.19 -2.82 18.98
CA ALA A 232 -30.18 -2.23 18.09
C ALA A 232 -31.10 -3.36 17.63
N GLY A 233 -32.18 -3.66 18.36
CA GLY A 233 -33.09 -4.75 18.02
C GLY A 233 -33.61 -4.64 16.58
N CYS A 234 -32.96 -5.33 15.64
CA CYS A 234 -33.32 -5.35 14.22
C CYS A 234 -34.01 -6.68 13.88
N PRO A 235 -35.12 -6.66 13.12
CA PRO A 235 -35.85 -7.88 12.78
C PRO A 235 -35.10 -8.77 11.78
N LEU A 236 -34.16 -8.20 11.01
CA LEU A 236 -33.24 -8.93 10.14
C LEU A 236 -31.80 -8.43 10.32
N VAL A 237 -30.89 -9.37 10.59
CA VAL A 237 -29.45 -9.11 10.74
C VAL A 237 -28.65 -10.01 9.81
N LEU A 238 -27.76 -9.44 8.99
CA LEU A 238 -26.83 -10.19 8.15
C LEU A 238 -25.45 -10.22 8.82
N ASP A 239 -24.93 -11.41 9.15
CA ASP A 239 -23.54 -11.60 9.55
C ASP A 239 -22.69 -11.92 8.31
N VAL A 240 -21.81 -10.98 7.94
CA VAL A 240 -20.87 -11.13 6.81
C VAL A 240 -19.42 -11.27 7.27
N THR A 241 -19.19 -11.45 8.58
CA THR A 241 -17.83 -11.49 9.14
C THR A 241 -17.15 -12.84 8.92
N GLY A 242 -17.91 -13.92 9.03
CA GLY A 242 -17.37 -15.29 9.07
C GLY A 242 -16.61 -15.60 10.37
N THR A 243 -16.88 -14.86 11.46
CA THR A 243 -16.16 -15.00 12.74
C THR A 243 -17.14 -15.27 13.88
N PRO A 244 -16.78 -16.07 14.90
CA PRO A 244 -17.67 -16.33 16.03
C PRO A 244 -18.07 -15.05 16.79
N GLU A 245 -17.16 -14.08 16.91
CA GLU A 245 -17.42 -12.80 17.56
C GLU A 245 -18.44 -11.98 16.76
N GLY A 246 -18.32 -11.97 15.44
CA GLY A 246 -19.29 -11.31 14.56
C GLY A 246 -20.67 -11.96 14.63
N LEU A 247 -20.74 -13.29 14.71
CA LEU A 247 -22.01 -14.00 14.90
C LEU A 247 -22.65 -13.65 16.25
N ALA A 248 -21.87 -13.61 17.32
CA ALA A 248 -22.37 -13.19 18.64
C ALA A 248 -22.92 -11.76 18.62
N VAL A 249 -22.23 -10.84 17.95
CA VAL A 249 -22.70 -9.47 17.72
C VAL A 249 -23.98 -9.44 16.89
N ALA A 250 -24.11 -10.29 15.87
CA ALA A 250 -25.31 -10.38 15.05
C ALA A 250 -26.52 -10.87 15.85
N VAL A 251 -26.34 -11.90 16.67
CA VAL A 251 -27.38 -12.41 17.59
C VAL A 251 -27.78 -11.36 18.63
N ALA A 252 -26.80 -10.64 19.20
CA ALA A 252 -27.08 -9.55 20.12
C ALA A 252 -27.80 -8.37 19.45
N SER A 253 -27.59 -8.16 18.14
CA SER A 253 -28.24 -7.09 17.37
C SER A 253 -29.63 -7.46 16.84
N ALA A 254 -30.05 -8.73 16.92
CA ALA A 254 -31.39 -9.11 16.50
C ALA A 254 -32.44 -8.57 17.49
N ALA A 255 -33.66 -8.26 17.02
CA ALA A 255 -34.84 -8.09 17.87
C ALA A 255 -35.35 -9.46 18.33
N ASP A 256 -36.16 -9.51 19.39
CA ASP A 256 -36.83 -10.75 19.81
C ASP A 256 -37.74 -11.25 18.67
N GLY A 257 -37.71 -12.56 18.39
CA GLY A 257 -38.34 -13.16 17.21
C GLY A 257 -37.63 -12.85 15.88
N GLY A 258 -36.49 -12.16 15.92
CA GLY A 258 -35.74 -11.73 14.75
C GLY A 258 -34.97 -12.85 14.04
N ARG A 259 -34.43 -12.52 12.86
CA ARG A 259 -33.72 -13.46 11.97
C ARG A 259 -32.27 -13.03 11.79
N VAL A 260 -31.35 -13.95 11.99
CA VAL A 260 -29.92 -13.78 11.75
C VAL A 260 -29.53 -14.65 10.56
N VAL A 261 -29.02 -14.01 9.51
CA VAL A 261 -28.52 -14.71 8.31
C VAL A 261 -27.01 -14.73 8.34
N VAL A 262 -26.44 -15.94 8.36
CA VAL A 262 -24.99 -16.16 8.24
C VAL A 262 -24.64 -16.19 6.76
N LEU A 263 -24.00 -15.13 6.30
CA LEU A 263 -23.57 -14.94 4.91
C LEU A 263 -22.04 -14.97 4.75
N GLY A 264 -21.29 -14.68 5.82
CA GLY A 264 -19.83 -14.76 5.83
C GLY A 264 -19.31 -16.20 5.92
N SER A 265 -18.35 -16.55 5.06
CA SER A 265 -17.65 -17.85 5.11
C SER A 265 -16.88 -18.01 6.44
N PRO A 266 -17.10 -19.09 7.23
CA PRO A 266 -16.47 -19.28 8.55
C PRO A 266 -14.92 -19.35 8.51
N ARG A 267 -14.26 -18.64 9.44
CA ARG A 267 -12.79 -18.41 9.46
C ARG A 267 -12.05 -18.98 10.68
N ALA A 268 -12.75 -19.67 11.59
CA ALA A 268 -12.20 -20.25 12.80
C ALA A 268 -13.01 -21.48 13.24
N SER A 269 -12.44 -22.32 14.12
CA SER A 269 -13.19 -23.33 14.86
C SER A 269 -14.28 -22.66 15.68
N LEU A 270 -15.51 -23.19 15.63
CA LEU A 270 -16.68 -22.61 16.28
C LEU A 270 -16.41 -22.37 17.78
N ALA A 271 -16.39 -21.10 18.20
CA ALA A 271 -16.62 -20.73 19.59
C ALA A 271 -18.04 -21.18 20.02
N PRO A 272 -18.36 -21.28 21.32
CA PRO A 272 -19.70 -21.69 21.73
C PRO A 272 -20.77 -20.78 21.12
N MET A 273 -21.71 -21.39 20.40
CA MET A 273 -22.86 -20.71 19.82
C MET A 273 -23.67 -20.03 20.94
N PRO A 274 -24.21 -18.82 20.74
CA PRO A 274 -25.04 -18.13 21.73
C PRO A 274 -26.45 -18.74 21.84
N ALA A 275 -26.52 -20.05 22.13
CA ALA A 275 -27.74 -20.84 22.13
C ALA A 275 -28.78 -20.34 23.14
N GLY A 276 -28.34 -19.83 24.30
CA GLY A 276 -29.24 -19.23 25.30
C GLY A 276 -30.01 -18.06 24.72
N ALA A 277 -29.32 -17.09 24.10
CA ALA A 277 -29.96 -15.94 23.47
C ALA A 277 -30.87 -16.33 22.28
N LEU A 278 -30.49 -17.34 21.50
CA LEU A 278 -31.33 -17.86 20.42
C LEU A 278 -32.65 -18.45 20.97
N TYR A 279 -32.56 -19.24 22.04
CA TYR A 279 -33.71 -19.89 22.68
C TYR A 279 -34.60 -18.88 23.42
N GLU A 280 -34.03 -18.09 24.32
CA GLU A 280 -34.77 -17.16 25.19
C GLU A 280 -35.51 -16.08 24.40
N ARG A 281 -34.95 -15.66 23.26
CA ARG A 281 -35.47 -14.56 22.44
C ARG A 281 -36.18 -15.05 21.18
N GLY A 282 -36.32 -16.37 21.00
CA GLY A 282 -37.03 -16.96 19.86
C GLY A 282 -36.44 -16.62 18.50
N LEU A 283 -35.11 -16.55 18.38
CA LEU A 283 -34.44 -16.12 17.15
C LEU A 283 -34.31 -17.25 16.13
N SER A 284 -34.36 -16.90 14.84
CA SER A 284 -34.02 -17.83 13.75
C SER A 284 -32.60 -17.60 13.24
N LEU A 285 -31.85 -18.67 13.03
CA LEU A 285 -30.51 -18.64 12.42
C LEU A 285 -30.56 -19.33 11.06
N VAL A 286 -30.22 -18.61 9.99
CA VAL A 286 -30.31 -19.10 8.61
C VAL A 286 -28.93 -19.03 7.94
N GLY A 287 -28.47 -20.14 7.38
CA GLY A 287 -27.27 -20.14 6.53
C GLY A 287 -27.61 -19.77 5.09
N ALA A 288 -26.85 -18.86 4.49
CA ALA A 288 -26.99 -18.50 3.08
C ALA A 288 -25.64 -18.62 2.38
N HIS A 289 -25.55 -19.54 1.42
CA HIS A 289 -24.37 -19.70 0.57
C HIS A 289 -24.78 -19.60 -0.90
N ILE A 290 -23.99 -18.91 -1.72
CA ILE A 290 -24.33 -18.68 -3.14
C ILE A 290 -24.51 -19.98 -3.93
N ALA A 291 -23.89 -21.07 -3.50
CA ALA A 291 -24.06 -22.39 -4.12
C ALA A 291 -25.47 -22.99 -3.93
N THR A 292 -26.28 -22.46 -3.03
CA THR A 292 -27.68 -22.89 -2.82
C THR A 292 -28.70 -21.99 -3.52
N LEU A 293 -28.25 -20.99 -4.28
CA LEU A 293 -29.12 -20.12 -5.07
C LEU A 293 -29.64 -20.89 -6.30
N ALA A 294 -30.96 -20.98 -6.44
CA ALA A 294 -31.61 -21.59 -7.59
C ALA A 294 -31.39 -20.76 -8.87
N GLU A 295 -31.37 -21.41 -10.04
CA GLU A 295 -31.03 -20.77 -11.31
C GLU A 295 -32.04 -19.70 -11.75
N ASP A 296 -33.33 -19.92 -11.48
CA ASP A 296 -34.41 -18.97 -11.72
C ASP A 296 -34.23 -17.70 -10.87
N ALA A 297 -34.01 -17.86 -9.57
CA ALA A 297 -33.73 -16.74 -8.67
C ALA A 297 -32.42 -16.00 -9.05
N ALA A 298 -31.40 -16.73 -9.52
CA ALA A 298 -30.16 -16.11 -9.99
C ALA A 298 -30.38 -15.22 -11.22
N ALA A 299 -31.26 -15.63 -12.15
CA ALA A 299 -31.61 -14.84 -13.31
C ALA A 299 -32.35 -13.54 -12.91
N GLU A 300 -33.33 -13.64 -12.01
CA GLU A 300 -34.07 -12.49 -11.48
C GLU A 300 -33.15 -11.49 -10.76
N PHE A 301 -32.30 -11.99 -9.85
CA PHE A 301 -31.36 -11.14 -9.11
C PHE A 301 -30.30 -10.53 -10.02
N THR A 302 -29.90 -11.22 -11.09
CA THR A 302 -28.98 -10.65 -12.10
C THR A 302 -29.62 -9.47 -12.81
N ALA A 303 -30.86 -9.62 -13.28
CA ALA A 303 -31.60 -8.55 -13.92
C ALA A 303 -31.79 -7.35 -12.98
N GLU A 304 -32.18 -7.60 -11.72
CA GLU A 304 -32.36 -6.56 -10.70
C GLU A 304 -31.05 -5.82 -10.39
N PHE A 305 -29.95 -6.56 -10.18
CA PHE A 305 -28.66 -5.98 -9.84
C PHE A 305 -28.16 -5.04 -10.94
N PHE A 306 -28.20 -5.48 -12.20
CA PHE A 306 -27.80 -4.64 -13.32
C PHE A 306 -28.76 -3.49 -13.59
N ALA A 307 -30.08 -3.67 -13.39
CA ALA A 307 -31.04 -2.57 -13.47
C ALA A 307 -30.74 -1.48 -12.43
N HIS A 308 -30.36 -1.87 -11.21
CA HIS A 308 -29.95 -0.92 -10.19
C HIS A 308 -28.62 -0.21 -10.51
N LEU A 309 -27.64 -0.90 -11.09
CA LEU A 309 -26.39 -0.28 -11.53
C LEU A 309 -26.61 0.68 -12.71
N ALA A 310 -27.33 0.25 -13.75
CA ALA A 310 -27.64 1.07 -14.92
C ALA A 310 -28.48 2.30 -14.54
N GLY A 311 -29.43 2.14 -13.61
CA GLY A 311 -30.23 3.22 -13.04
C GLY A 311 -29.51 4.04 -11.97
N ARG A 312 -28.22 3.78 -11.70
CA ARG A 312 -27.37 4.46 -10.70
C ARG A 312 -27.92 4.44 -9.27
N ARG A 313 -28.79 3.47 -8.96
CA ARG A 313 -29.27 3.17 -7.60
C ARG A 313 -28.25 2.38 -6.80
N LEU A 314 -27.35 1.68 -7.50
CA LEU A 314 -26.15 1.05 -6.96
C LEU A 314 -24.92 1.61 -7.69
N ALA A 315 -23.82 1.71 -6.95
CA ALA A 315 -22.46 1.95 -7.42
C ALA A 315 -21.52 1.37 -6.37
N PHE A 316 -20.29 1.00 -6.71
CA PHE A 316 -19.30 0.42 -5.79
C PHE A 316 -17.85 0.79 -6.14
N SER A 317 -17.60 1.27 -7.35
CA SER A 317 -16.30 1.79 -7.77
C SER A 317 -15.71 2.83 -6.81
N ASP A 318 -16.55 3.55 -6.06
CA ASP A 318 -16.15 4.49 -5.02
C ASP A 318 -15.48 3.84 -3.80
N VAL A 319 -15.63 2.54 -3.54
CA VAL A 319 -15.04 1.84 -2.39
C VAL A 319 -13.87 0.92 -2.77
N LEU A 320 -13.60 0.75 -4.05
CA LEU A 320 -12.47 -0.03 -4.56
C LEU A 320 -11.25 0.87 -4.80
N VAL A 321 -10.06 0.31 -4.67
CA VAL A 321 -8.81 1.02 -4.97
C VAL A 321 -8.19 0.42 -6.24
N PRO A 322 -7.95 1.19 -7.30
CA PRO A 322 -7.38 0.67 -8.54
C PRO A 322 -5.89 0.35 -8.38
N TYR A 323 -5.47 -0.73 -9.03
CA TYR A 323 -4.08 -1.16 -9.18
C TYR A 323 -3.88 -1.59 -10.62
N ALA A 324 -2.71 -1.32 -11.20
CA ALA A 324 -2.30 -2.07 -12.39
C ALA A 324 -2.13 -3.55 -12.00
N ALA A 325 -2.40 -4.48 -12.91
CA ALA A 325 -2.24 -5.90 -12.61
C ALA A 325 -0.83 -6.25 -12.09
N GLY A 326 0.21 -5.56 -12.58
CA GLY A 326 1.60 -5.67 -12.11
C GLY A 326 1.82 -5.35 -10.63
N ASP A 327 0.96 -4.51 -10.04
CA ASP A 327 1.03 -4.07 -8.65
C ASP A 327 0.25 -4.98 -7.68
N ALA A 328 -0.21 -6.14 -8.17
CA ALA A 328 -0.86 -7.17 -7.35
C ALA A 328 -0.12 -7.50 -6.04
N PRO A 329 1.23 -7.66 -6.02
CA PRO A 329 1.95 -7.92 -4.77
C PRO A 329 1.71 -6.86 -3.70
N MET A 330 1.70 -5.58 -4.10
CA MET A 330 1.43 -4.45 -3.20
C MET A 330 -0.01 -4.47 -2.69
N ALA A 331 -0.98 -4.71 -3.57
CA ALA A 331 -2.39 -4.80 -3.20
C ALA A 331 -2.65 -5.91 -2.16
N TYR A 332 -2.03 -7.09 -2.33
CA TYR A 332 -2.18 -8.19 -1.37
C TYR A 332 -1.45 -7.95 -0.05
N ARG A 333 -0.28 -7.32 -0.07
CA ARG A 333 0.39 -6.89 1.16
C ARG A 333 -0.48 -5.93 1.95
N ARG A 334 -1.04 -4.92 1.29
CA ARG A 334 -1.96 -3.97 1.92
C ARG A 334 -3.21 -4.67 2.44
N LEU A 335 -3.77 -5.60 1.66
CA LEU A 335 -4.91 -6.39 2.11
C LEU A 335 -4.59 -7.23 3.36
N ALA A 336 -3.36 -7.70 3.52
CA ALA A 336 -2.91 -8.44 4.70
C ALA A 336 -2.73 -7.53 5.93
N SER A 337 -2.10 -6.36 5.77
CA SER A 337 -1.63 -5.49 6.86
C SER A 337 -2.60 -4.36 7.25
N ASP A 338 -3.28 -3.75 6.28
CA ASP A 338 -4.18 -2.61 6.48
C ASP A 338 -5.62 -3.10 6.71
N ARG A 339 -6.05 -3.11 7.97
CA ARG A 339 -7.42 -3.51 8.33
C ARG A 339 -8.49 -2.56 7.77
N SER A 340 -8.15 -1.32 7.45
CA SER A 340 -9.09 -0.36 6.86
C SER A 340 -9.37 -0.67 5.38
N PHE A 341 -8.45 -1.31 4.67
CA PHE A 341 -8.55 -1.61 3.24
C PHE A 341 -9.79 -2.44 2.87
N VAL A 342 -10.59 -1.97 1.91
CA VAL A 342 -11.88 -2.56 1.52
C VAL A 342 -11.76 -3.54 0.37
N GLY A 343 -10.94 -3.23 -0.65
CA GLY A 343 -10.69 -4.11 -1.79
C GLY A 343 -9.89 -3.39 -2.88
N ALA A 344 -9.07 -4.15 -3.61
CA ALA A 344 -8.40 -3.72 -4.83
C ALA A 344 -9.24 -4.06 -6.07
N VAL A 345 -9.15 -3.23 -7.09
CA VAL A 345 -9.54 -3.57 -8.46
C VAL A 345 -8.28 -3.57 -9.33
N PHE A 346 -7.98 -4.70 -9.95
CA PHE A 346 -6.87 -4.87 -10.88
C PHE A 346 -7.32 -4.54 -12.28
N GLU A 347 -6.67 -3.57 -12.90
CA GLU A 347 -6.89 -3.19 -14.29
C GLU A 347 -5.89 -3.92 -15.18
N TRP A 348 -6.41 -4.71 -16.12
CA TRP A 348 -5.60 -5.58 -16.97
C TRP A 348 -5.18 -4.91 -18.27
N ARG A 349 -5.93 -3.91 -18.73
CA ARG A 349 -5.64 -3.13 -19.96
C ARG A 349 -4.80 -1.88 -19.74
N ARG A 350 -4.63 -1.41 -18.49
CA ARG A 350 -3.63 -0.38 -18.21
C ARG A 350 -2.25 -1.01 -18.34
N GLU A 351 -1.48 -0.55 -19.32
CA GLU A 351 -0.03 -0.69 -19.25
C GLU A 351 0.44 0.02 -17.98
N ALA A 352 1.32 -0.62 -17.21
CA ALA A 352 2.17 0.14 -16.31
C ALA A 352 2.83 1.24 -17.16
N PRO A 353 3.02 2.48 -16.66
CA PRO A 353 3.84 3.45 -17.38
C PRO A 353 5.13 2.75 -17.78
N VAL A 354 5.34 2.65 -19.10
CA VAL A 354 6.49 1.98 -19.70
C VAL A 354 7.73 2.59 -19.05
N ALA A 355 8.39 1.81 -18.18
CA ALA A 355 9.77 2.11 -17.83
C ALA A 355 10.52 2.21 -19.17
N PRO A 356 11.33 3.27 -19.40
CA PRO A 356 12.02 3.44 -20.67
C PRO A 356 12.73 2.14 -21.02
N ALA A 357 12.54 1.69 -22.25
CA ALA A 357 12.94 0.39 -22.75
C ALA A 357 14.37 0.05 -22.32
N ALA A 358 14.49 -0.70 -21.21
CA ALA A 358 15.72 -1.36 -20.86
C ALA A 358 15.90 -2.42 -21.94
N VAL A 359 16.95 -2.24 -22.73
CA VAL A 359 17.52 -3.26 -23.63
C VAL A 359 17.44 -4.60 -22.91
N ARG A 360 16.50 -5.46 -23.34
CA ARG A 360 16.37 -6.82 -22.81
C ARG A 360 17.58 -7.60 -23.30
N ARG A 361 18.66 -7.57 -22.52
CA ARG A 361 19.56 -8.72 -22.44
C ARG A 361 18.89 -9.72 -21.52
N SER A 362 18.66 -10.93 -22.04
CA SER A 362 18.23 -12.07 -21.23
C SER A 362 19.23 -12.29 -20.11
N VAL A 363 18.84 -11.98 -18.88
CA VAL A 363 19.52 -12.50 -17.69
C VAL A 363 18.55 -13.49 -17.06
N SER A 364 18.73 -14.76 -17.42
CA SER A 364 18.22 -15.88 -16.65
C SER A 364 18.91 -15.89 -15.29
N GLY A 365 18.25 -15.32 -14.28
CA GLY A 365 18.69 -15.39 -12.88
C GLY A 365 17.66 -14.71 -11.98
N ARG A 366 17.19 -15.42 -10.94
CA ARG A 366 16.45 -14.78 -9.84
C ARG A 366 17.37 -13.69 -9.26
N VAL A 367 16.92 -12.44 -9.25
CA VAL A 367 17.72 -11.35 -8.67
C VAL A 367 17.52 -11.43 -7.15
N GLU A 368 18.55 -11.85 -6.43
CA GLU A 368 18.55 -11.93 -4.97
C GLU A 368 18.25 -10.55 -4.34
N PRO A 369 17.39 -10.46 -3.31
CA PRO A 369 17.05 -9.20 -2.63
C PRO A 369 18.27 -8.60 -1.92
N LEU A 370 18.29 -7.27 -1.76
CA LEU A 370 19.35 -6.61 -0.99
C LEU A 370 19.13 -6.88 0.51
N ARG A 371 20.14 -7.40 1.21
CA ARG A 371 20.00 -7.80 2.60
C ARG A 371 20.38 -6.66 3.54
N TYR A 372 19.43 -6.25 4.36
CA TYR A 372 19.54 -5.13 5.28
C TYR A 372 19.85 -5.59 6.71
N GLY A 373 20.81 -4.91 7.32
CA GLY A 373 20.90 -4.72 8.75
C GLY A 373 20.09 -3.49 9.18
N LEU A 374 19.49 -3.51 10.37
CA LEU A 374 18.85 -2.35 10.98
C LEU A 374 19.57 -1.98 12.27
N ALA A 375 20.10 -0.76 12.35
CA ALA A 375 20.66 -0.17 13.56
C ALA A 375 19.65 0.83 14.16
N GLY A 376 19.15 0.53 15.36
CA GLY A 376 18.09 1.30 16.03
C GLY A 376 16.70 0.69 15.81
N CYS A 377 16.12 0.14 16.88
CA CYS A 377 14.88 -0.66 16.87
C CYS A 377 13.74 -0.01 17.70
N GLY A 378 13.78 1.32 17.85
CA GLY A 378 12.68 2.12 18.41
C GLY A 378 11.49 2.25 17.44
N ASP A 379 10.61 3.24 17.66
CA ASP A 379 9.39 3.43 16.85
C ASP A 379 9.66 3.53 15.35
N ILE A 380 10.67 4.34 14.99
CA ILE A 380 11.08 4.54 13.60
C ILE A 380 11.78 3.28 13.06
N GLY A 381 12.59 2.63 13.88
CA GLY A 381 13.22 1.34 13.57
C GLY A 381 12.21 0.25 13.23
N MET A 382 11.14 0.09 14.03
CA MET A 382 10.05 -0.84 13.74
C MET A 382 9.36 -0.49 12.41
N THR A 383 9.09 0.79 12.15
CA THR A 383 8.49 1.25 10.88
C THR A 383 9.41 0.92 9.69
N ASN A 384 10.73 1.08 9.85
CA ASN A 384 11.71 0.72 8.82
C ASN A 384 11.83 -0.80 8.64
N GLY A 385 11.81 -1.58 9.72
CA GLY A 385 11.76 -3.05 9.64
C GLY A 385 10.52 -3.55 8.91
N GLN A 386 9.35 -2.98 9.21
CA GLN A 386 8.11 -3.25 8.48
C GLN A 386 8.21 -2.84 7.01
N ALA A 387 8.88 -1.73 6.72
CA ALA A 387 9.10 -1.26 5.36
C ALA A 387 9.96 -2.23 4.55
N VAL A 388 11.04 -2.75 5.15
CA VAL A 388 11.89 -3.81 4.56
C VAL A 388 11.11 -5.10 4.37
N ALA A 389 10.35 -5.55 5.37
CA ALA A 389 9.51 -6.74 5.26
C ALA A 389 8.41 -6.61 4.17
N GLY A 390 7.96 -5.38 3.91
CA GLY A 390 7.00 -5.05 2.86
C GLY A 390 7.62 -4.83 1.48
N ALA A 391 8.95 -4.86 1.33
CA ALA A 391 9.67 -4.61 0.08
C ALA A 391 9.98 -5.93 -0.65
N ASP A 392 9.83 -5.94 -1.98
CA ASP A 392 10.17 -7.10 -2.83
C ASP A 392 11.66 -7.20 -3.11
N GLN A 393 12.35 -6.07 -2.98
CA GLN A 393 13.74 -5.89 -3.37
C GLN A 393 14.66 -5.88 -2.13
N ALA A 394 14.13 -6.22 -0.96
CA ALA A 394 14.86 -6.13 0.29
C ALA A 394 14.50 -7.29 1.24
N GLU A 395 15.46 -7.67 2.08
CA GLU A 395 15.28 -8.62 3.17
C GLU A 395 15.93 -8.07 4.43
N LEU A 396 15.27 -8.20 5.59
CA LEU A 396 15.87 -7.86 6.88
C LEU A 396 16.57 -9.10 7.44
N VAL A 397 17.91 -9.05 7.61
CA VAL A 397 18.71 -10.20 8.06
C VAL A 397 19.25 -10.05 9.48
N ALA A 398 19.40 -8.82 9.96
CA ALA A 398 19.93 -8.54 11.29
C ALA A 398 19.40 -7.22 11.86
N CYS A 399 19.21 -7.17 13.17
CA CYS A 399 18.74 -6.01 13.92
C CYS A 399 19.64 -5.78 15.12
N TYR A 400 20.10 -4.54 15.30
CA TYR A 400 20.89 -4.11 16.46
C TYR A 400 20.17 -2.98 17.20
N ASP A 401 20.13 -3.10 18.52
CA ASP A 401 19.75 -2.04 19.44
C ASP A 401 20.43 -2.30 20.80
N PRO A 402 20.98 -1.29 21.49
CA PRO A 402 21.53 -1.47 22.83
C PRO A 402 20.50 -2.04 23.82
N VAL A 403 19.22 -1.79 23.60
CA VAL A 403 18.13 -2.40 24.34
C VAL A 403 17.70 -3.67 23.61
N ARG A 404 18.39 -4.79 23.88
CA ARG A 404 18.25 -6.10 23.19
C ARG A 404 16.81 -6.53 22.87
N ARG A 405 15.86 -6.38 23.80
CA ARG A 405 14.45 -6.75 23.58
C ARG A 405 13.81 -6.05 22.37
N LEU A 406 14.29 -4.87 22.00
CA LEU A 406 13.79 -4.10 20.86
C LEU A 406 14.24 -4.71 19.54
N ALA A 407 15.52 -5.08 19.45
CA ALA A 407 16.07 -5.80 18.30
C ALA A 407 15.41 -7.17 18.12
N GLU A 408 15.20 -7.90 19.22
CA GLU A 408 14.48 -9.19 19.19
C GLU A 408 13.04 -9.04 18.71
N ASP A 409 12.36 -7.97 19.15
CA ASP A 409 10.98 -7.75 18.78
C ASP A 409 10.82 -7.25 17.33
N VAL A 410 11.73 -6.41 16.81
CA VAL A 410 11.75 -6.10 15.37
C VAL A 410 12.05 -7.36 14.56
N ALA A 411 13.07 -8.12 14.93
CA ALA A 411 13.43 -9.36 14.23
C ALA A 411 12.26 -10.36 14.18
N ARG A 412 11.53 -10.50 15.30
CA ARG A 412 10.33 -11.36 15.39
C ARG A 412 9.23 -10.95 14.43
N HIS A 413 8.99 -9.64 14.26
CA HIS A 413 7.88 -9.13 13.47
C HIS A 413 8.22 -8.88 11.99
N CYS A 414 9.49 -8.61 11.69
CA CYS A 414 9.93 -8.13 10.38
C CYS A 414 10.95 -9.06 9.70
N GLY A 415 11.53 -10.03 10.42
CA GLY A 415 12.55 -10.95 9.91
C GLY A 415 13.96 -10.65 10.44
N GLY A 416 14.89 -11.57 10.20
CA GLY A 416 16.29 -11.45 10.62
C GLY A 416 16.57 -11.93 12.04
N ARG A 417 17.73 -11.56 12.57
CA ARG A 417 18.20 -11.93 13.92
C ARG A 417 18.60 -10.71 14.73
N ALA A 418 18.31 -10.72 16.03
CA ALA A 418 18.89 -9.74 16.93
C ALA A 418 20.38 -10.04 17.13
N VAL A 419 21.23 -9.03 16.97
CA VAL A 419 22.67 -9.09 17.21
C VAL A 419 23.04 -8.25 18.43
N ALA A 420 24.15 -8.58 19.09
CA ALA A 420 24.51 -8.01 20.39
C ALA A 420 25.25 -6.68 20.28
N SER A 421 25.85 -6.36 19.13
CA SER A 421 26.62 -5.13 18.93
C SER A 421 26.54 -4.61 17.49
N MET A 422 26.87 -3.33 17.31
CA MET A 422 27.05 -2.74 15.97
C MET A 422 28.18 -3.44 15.22
N THR A 423 29.29 -3.76 15.88
CA THR A 423 30.42 -4.51 15.29
C THR A 423 29.94 -5.84 14.73
N GLU A 424 29.17 -6.61 15.51
CA GLU A 424 28.59 -7.87 15.04
C GLU A 424 27.67 -7.66 13.83
N LEU A 425 26.87 -6.57 13.80
CA LEU A 425 26.04 -6.24 12.64
C LEU A 425 26.89 -6.02 11.37
N LEU A 426 28.01 -5.30 11.50
CA LEU A 426 28.85 -4.89 10.38
C LEU A 426 29.76 -6.02 9.87
N GLU A 427 30.25 -6.89 10.75
CA GLU A 427 31.11 -8.04 10.38
C GLU A 427 30.35 -9.15 9.64
N ARG A 428 29.02 -9.11 9.63
CA ARG A 428 28.19 -10.09 8.93
C ARG A 428 28.36 -10.00 7.42
N GLY A 429 28.77 -11.12 6.83
CA GLY A 429 28.83 -11.30 5.37
C GLY A 429 27.46 -11.43 4.68
N ASP A 430 26.38 -11.57 5.46
CA ASP A 430 25.01 -11.58 4.95
C ASP A 430 24.30 -10.23 5.03
N VAL A 431 24.98 -9.16 5.49
CA VAL A 431 24.47 -7.78 5.48
C VAL A 431 25.12 -7.02 4.33
N ASP A 432 24.31 -6.55 3.39
CA ASP A 432 24.76 -5.74 2.24
C ASP A 432 24.60 -4.24 2.52
N ALA A 433 23.51 -3.85 3.20
CA ALA A 433 23.18 -2.48 3.52
C ALA A 433 22.75 -2.33 4.98
N VAL A 434 22.91 -1.13 5.57
CA VAL A 434 22.47 -0.81 6.93
C VAL A 434 21.48 0.35 6.89
N ILE A 435 20.29 0.17 7.47
CA ILE A 435 19.41 1.28 7.82
C ILE A 435 19.81 1.81 9.20
N VAL A 436 20.15 3.10 9.28
CA VAL A 436 20.48 3.78 10.54
C VAL A 436 19.25 4.58 10.97
N ALA A 437 18.61 4.16 12.08
CA ALA A 437 17.36 4.70 12.61
C ALA A 437 17.46 4.95 14.14
N THR A 438 18.53 5.63 14.54
CA THR A 438 18.92 5.87 15.94
C THR A 438 18.58 7.31 16.39
N PRO A 439 18.86 7.69 17.65
CA PRO A 439 18.97 9.10 18.01
C PRO A 439 19.94 9.86 17.09
N HIS A 440 19.69 11.16 16.86
CA HIS A 440 20.38 11.94 15.82
C HIS A 440 21.89 12.06 16.05
N ASP A 441 22.34 12.13 17.31
CA ASP A 441 23.75 12.12 17.72
C ASP A 441 24.50 10.85 17.29
N MET A 442 23.76 9.75 17.09
CA MET A 442 24.34 8.48 16.66
C MET A 442 24.35 8.30 15.14
N HIS A 443 23.76 9.22 14.37
CA HIS A 443 23.70 9.08 12.91
C HIS A 443 25.10 9.10 12.27
N GLU A 444 25.92 10.09 12.60
CA GLU A 444 27.29 10.19 12.07
C GLU A 444 28.14 8.95 12.40
N PRO A 445 28.39 8.61 13.68
CA PRO A 445 29.31 7.53 14.00
C PRO A 445 28.86 6.17 13.43
N LEU A 446 27.55 5.90 13.38
CA LEU A 446 27.04 4.64 12.86
C LEU A 446 27.01 4.58 11.33
N ALA A 447 26.69 5.69 10.66
CA ALA A 447 26.73 5.75 9.19
C ALA A 447 28.17 5.64 8.68
N VAL A 448 29.11 6.34 9.29
CA VAL A 448 30.55 6.28 8.95
C VAL A 448 31.07 4.86 9.19
N ALA A 449 30.82 4.26 10.36
CA ALA A 449 31.26 2.89 10.63
C ALA A 449 30.69 1.86 9.63
N ALA A 450 29.44 2.02 9.20
CA ALA A 450 28.85 1.14 8.20
C ALA A 450 29.50 1.30 6.82
N LEU A 451 29.78 2.54 6.41
CA LEU A 451 30.46 2.84 5.15
C LEU A 451 31.91 2.32 5.15
N ASP A 452 32.64 2.51 6.25
CA ASP A 452 34.01 2.02 6.44
C ASP A 452 34.07 0.48 6.40
N ALA A 453 33.02 -0.20 6.87
CA ALA A 453 32.84 -1.64 6.75
C ALA A 453 32.41 -2.09 5.33
N GLY A 454 32.38 -1.17 4.36
CA GLY A 454 32.03 -1.43 2.96
C GLY A 454 30.54 -1.68 2.72
N LYS A 455 29.66 -1.34 3.68
CA LYS A 455 28.20 -1.53 3.55
C LYS A 455 27.56 -0.34 2.85
N HIS A 456 26.47 -0.58 2.13
CA HIS A 456 25.58 0.52 1.71
C HIS A 456 24.83 1.07 2.93
N VAL A 457 24.42 2.33 2.91
CA VAL A 457 23.72 2.98 4.04
C VAL A 457 22.43 3.65 3.55
N LEU A 458 21.34 3.39 4.26
CA LEU A 458 20.09 4.13 4.09
C LEU A 458 19.79 4.87 5.40
N LEU A 459 20.08 6.16 5.43
CA LEU A 459 20.14 6.96 6.66
C LEU A 459 18.81 7.67 6.92
N GLU A 460 18.26 7.54 8.13
CA GLU A 460 17.16 8.39 8.60
C GLU A 460 17.55 9.86 8.67
N LYS A 461 16.57 10.75 8.51
CA LYS A 461 16.76 12.18 8.67
C LYS A 461 16.78 12.58 10.16
N PRO A 462 17.50 13.64 10.55
CA PRO A 462 18.45 14.46 9.78
C PRO A 462 19.75 13.72 9.49
N VAL A 463 20.68 14.29 8.71
CA VAL A 463 21.99 13.63 8.46
C VAL A 463 22.77 13.48 9.77
N ALA A 464 22.82 14.54 10.59
CA ALA A 464 23.49 14.58 11.88
C ALA A 464 22.86 15.68 12.77
N VAL A 465 23.43 15.91 13.96
CA VAL A 465 22.97 16.96 14.89
C VAL A 465 23.33 18.37 14.44
N ASP A 466 24.38 18.54 13.63
CA ASP A 466 24.84 19.82 13.10
C ASP A 466 25.40 19.66 11.68
N LEU A 467 25.61 20.79 11.00
CA LEU A 467 26.11 20.79 9.62
C LEU A 467 27.56 20.26 9.48
N PRO A 468 28.54 20.63 10.33
CA PRO A 468 29.89 20.06 10.24
C PRO A 468 29.92 18.53 10.33
N SER A 469 29.14 17.96 11.24
CA SER A 469 28.98 16.50 11.39
C SER A 469 28.34 15.88 10.16
N ALA A 470 27.34 16.54 9.59
CA ALA A 470 26.73 16.09 8.34
C ALA A 470 27.72 16.10 7.16
N LEU A 471 28.59 17.12 7.07
CA LEU A 471 29.64 17.19 6.05
C LEU A 471 30.65 16.05 6.19
N ARG A 472 31.02 15.65 7.42
CA ARG A 472 31.87 14.47 7.65
C ARG A 472 31.21 13.18 7.18
N VAL A 473 29.90 13.01 7.37
CA VAL A 473 29.15 11.88 6.80
C VAL A 473 29.19 11.91 5.26
N ALA A 474 29.05 13.10 4.65
CA ALA A 474 29.15 13.25 3.21
C ALA A 474 30.56 12.97 2.66
N ASP A 475 31.61 13.34 3.38
CA ASP A 475 33.00 12.98 3.07
C ASP A 475 33.20 11.47 3.12
N ALA A 476 32.73 10.80 4.19
CA ALA A 476 32.79 9.35 4.31
C ALA A 476 32.03 8.65 3.18
N ALA A 477 30.82 9.12 2.85
CA ALA A 477 30.03 8.57 1.75
C ALA A 477 30.71 8.75 0.38
N ARG A 478 31.48 9.82 0.17
CA ARG A 478 32.28 10.03 -1.05
C ARG A 478 33.50 9.11 -1.12
N ALA A 479 34.11 8.80 0.02
CA ALA A 479 35.31 7.95 0.09
C ALA A 479 34.97 6.45 0.06
N ALA A 480 33.76 6.07 0.47
CA ALA A 480 33.34 4.68 0.60
C ALA A 480 33.03 4.02 -0.76
N THR A 481 33.19 2.69 -0.80
CA THR A 481 32.66 1.86 -1.90
C THR A 481 31.16 1.66 -1.80
N GLY A 482 30.60 1.77 -0.58
CA GLY A 482 29.18 1.70 -0.31
C GLY A 482 28.44 2.97 -0.75
N THR A 483 27.16 2.82 -1.11
CA THR A 483 26.27 3.93 -1.48
C THR A 483 25.52 4.41 -0.25
N LEU A 484 25.48 5.73 -0.02
CA LEU A 484 24.61 6.32 0.99
C LEU A 484 23.41 7.02 0.35
N GLY A 485 22.21 6.67 0.81
CA GLY A 485 20.95 7.34 0.47
C GLY A 485 20.24 7.85 1.71
N MET A 486 19.35 8.84 1.53
CA MET A 486 18.59 9.47 2.62
C MET A 486 17.12 9.02 2.64
N LEU A 487 16.56 8.80 3.84
CA LEU A 487 15.14 8.52 4.02
C LEU A 487 14.31 9.81 4.14
N PHE A 488 13.99 10.40 2.99
CA PHE A 488 12.97 11.45 2.84
C PHE A 488 11.71 10.91 2.12
N PRO A 489 10.84 10.14 2.82
CA PRO A 489 9.76 9.40 2.18
C PRO A 489 8.68 10.29 1.52
N LEU A 490 8.53 11.56 1.93
CA LEU A 490 7.53 12.45 1.34
C LEU A 490 7.80 12.77 -0.14
N ARG A 491 9.05 12.72 -0.62
CA ARG A 491 9.36 12.83 -2.06
C ARG A 491 8.70 11.74 -2.90
N LEU A 492 8.39 10.60 -2.27
CA LEU A 492 7.77 9.45 -2.91
C LEU A 492 6.24 9.50 -2.83
N ASP A 493 5.68 10.45 -2.08
CA ASP A 493 4.25 10.70 -2.09
C ASP A 493 3.81 11.12 -3.48
N ARG A 494 2.79 10.44 -4.03
CA ARG A 494 2.29 10.74 -5.37
C ARG A 494 1.88 12.20 -5.53
N ARG A 495 1.33 12.83 -4.48
CA ARG A 495 0.89 14.23 -4.52
C ARG A 495 2.08 15.15 -4.74
N VAL A 496 3.17 14.89 -4.02
CA VAL A 496 4.44 15.61 -4.16
C VAL A 496 5.04 15.36 -5.54
N ARG A 497 5.09 14.11 -6.01
CA ARG A 497 5.64 13.77 -7.33
C ARG A 497 4.84 14.40 -8.48
N SER A 498 3.52 14.37 -8.40
CA SER A 498 2.62 14.97 -9.40
C SER A 498 2.73 16.49 -9.38
N ALA A 499 2.82 17.13 -8.21
CA ALA A 499 3.08 18.56 -8.11
C ALA A 499 4.44 18.94 -8.71
N ALA A 500 5.48 18.16 -8.43
CA ALA A 500 6.81 18.37 -9.02
C ALA A 500 6.78 18.24 -10.54
N ALA A 501 6.03 17.27 -11.09
CA ALA A 501 5.85 17.11 -12.52
C ALA A 501 5.11 18.32 -13.14
N ALA A 502 4.04 18.80 -12.50
CA ALA A 502 3.30 19.98 -12.94
C ALA A 502 4.14 21.25 -12.94
N ILE A 503 4.96 21.47 -11.90
CA ILE A 503 5.88 22.61 -11.80
C ILE A 503 6.93 22.53 -12.90
N ARG A 504 7.58 21.36 -13.08
CA ARG A 504 8.59 21.16 -14.14
C ARG A 504 8.04 21.30 -15.55
N ALA A 505 6.77 20.95 -15.76
CA ALA A 505 6.08 21.17 -17.03
C ALA A 505 5.73 22.64 -17.28
N GLY A 506 6.07 23.55 -16.37
CA GLY A 506 5.82 24.98 -16.50
C GLY A 506 4.37 25.40 -16.26
N LEU A 507 3.53 24.51 -15.71
CA LEU A 507 2.09 24.79 -15.57
C LEU A 507 1.78 25.95 -14.62
N LEU A 508 2.67 26.27 -13.69
CA LEU A 508 2.49 27.43 -12.80
C LEU A 508 3.11 28.71 -13.36
N GLY A 509 3.74 28.66 -14.54
CA GLY A 509 4.76 29.62 -14.92
C GLY A 509 5.97 29.55 -13.97
N ALA A 510 6.82 30.58 -13.97
CA ALA A 510 7.92 30.67 -13.00
C ALA A 510 7.36 30.73 -11.57
N PRO A 511 7.75 29.83 -10.66
CA PRO A 511 7.37 29.89 -9.25
C PRO A 511 7.80 31.22 -8.62
N THR A 512 6.93 31.79 -7.78
CA THR A 512 7.20 33.05 -7.07
C THR A 512 7.02 32.92 -5.56
N GLY A 513 6.28 31.90 -5.10
CA GLY A 513 6.21 31.63 -3.68
C GLY A 513 5.57 30.30 -3.31
N ALA A 514 5.72 29.98 -2.03
CA ALA A 514 5.10 28.82 -1.42
C ALA A 514 4.68 29.12 0.03
N VAL A 515 3.67 28.41 0.51
CA VAL A 515 3.31 28.39 1.93
C VAL A 515 3.21 26.97 2.40
N SER A 516 3.78 26.71 3.57
CA SER A 516 3.71 25.41 4.22
C SER A 516 3.34 25.59 5.68
N THR A 517 2.39 24.79 6.17
CA THR A 517 2.10 24.69 7.60
C THR A 517 2.25 23.24 8.03
N TYR A 518 2.84 23.04 9.21
CA TYR A 518 2.81 21.76 9.88
C TYR A 518 2.51 21.94 11.36
N LEU A 519 1.22 21.98 11.67
CA LEU A 519 0.72 22.26 13.02
C LEU A 519 -0.01 21.02 13.52
N ILE A 520 0.55 20.36 14.53
CA ILE A 520 0.05 19.09 15.05
C ILE A 520 0.02 19.13 16.57
N ASP A 521 -0.86 18.32 17.15
CA ASP A 521 -0.92 18.05 18.59
C ASP A 521 -0.24 16.70 18.87
N LYS A 522 1.07 16.70 19.11
CA LYS A 522 1.78 15.48 19.51
C LYS A 522 1.60 15.28 21.02
N PRO A 523 1.36 14.04 21.47
CA PRO A 523 1.30 13.77 22.89
C PRO A 523 2.65 14.10 23.55
N PRO A 524 2.69 14.57 24.81
CA PRO A 524 3.94 14.86 25.52
C PRO A 524 4.93 13.68 25.50
N SER A 525 4.41 12.45 25.46
CA SER A 525 5.20 11.23 25.33
C SER A 525 6.11 11.18 24.12
N TYR A 526 5.82 11.92 23.05
CA TYR A 526 6.71 12.04 21.91
C TYR A 526 8.15 12.39 22.32
N PHE A 527 8.32 13.29 23.30
CA PHE A 527 9.61 13.80 23.73
C PHE A 527 10.42 12.85 24.63
N TYR A 528 9.75 12.04 25.46
CA TYR A 528 10.42 11.14 26.43
C TYR A 528 10.20 9.64 26.17
N GLY A 529 9.32 9.28 25.24
CA GLY A 529 8.81 7.92 25.03
C GLY A 529 8.47 7.53 23.59
N GLY A 530 8.45 8.50 22.65
CA GLY A 530 7.88 8.28 21.32
C GLY A 530 6.36 8.12 21.36
N PHE A 531 5.77 7.61 20.27
CA PHE A 531 4.31 7.43 20.16
C PHE A 531 3.83 6.15 20.85
N SER A 532 4.67 5.12 20.86
CA SER A 532 4.28 3.79 21.37
C SER A 532 4.78 3.50 22.78
N HIS A 533 5.60 4.39 23.36
CA HIS A 533 6.34 4.14 24.61
C HIS A 533 7.27 2.92 24.57
N ARG A 534 7.57 2.39 23.38
CA ARG A 534 8.50 1.26 23.18
C ARG A 534 9.91 1.57 23.70
N VAL A 535 10.32 2.84 23.64
CA VAL A 535 11.62 3.32 24.13
C VAL A 535 11.39 4.50 25.05
N THR A 536 11.78 4.39 26.32
CA THR A 536 11.82 5.52 27.24
C THR A 536 13.19 6.18 27.15
N SER A 537 13.25 7.37 26.56
CA SER A 537 14.49 8.14 26.39
C SER A 537 14.15 9.61 26.15
N THR A 538 14.96 10.51 26.72
CA THR A 538 14.81 11.96 26.62
C THR A 538 15.69 12.58 25.54
N TRP A 539 16.24 11.80 24.60
CA TRP A 539 17.17 12.32 23.59
C TRP A 539 16.58 13.45 22.75
N ARG A 540 15.26 13.43 22.50
CA ARG A 540 14.53 14.50 21.80
C ARG A 540 14.43 15.79 22.60
N MET A 541 14.64 15.72 23.91
CA MET A 541 14.58 16.89 24.79
C MET A 541 15.93 17.60 24.89
N SER A 542 17.02 16.96 24.45
CA SER A 542 18.37 17.50 24.57
C SER A 542 18.80 18.12 23.24
N ARG A 543 19.18 19.40 23.26
CA ARG A 543 19.70 20.05 22.04
C ARG A 543 20.98 19.37 21.54
N ALA A 544 21.86 18.97 22.46
CA ALA A 544 23.11 18.29 22.11
C ALA A 544 22.88 16.96 21.40
N ARG A 545 21.82 16.22 21.75
CA ARG A 545 21.53 14.90 21.17
C ARG A 545 20.62 14.93 19.96
N ALA A 546 19.70 15.90 19.91
CA ALA A 546 18.74 16.04 18.82
C ALA A 546 19.19 17.02 17.73
N GLY A 547 20.13 17.90 18.01
CA GLY A 547 20.52 19.04 17.16
C GLY A 547 19.53 20.22 17.23
N GLY A 548 18.26 19.92 17.44
CA GLY A 548 17.19 20.90 17.60
C GLY A 548 15.83 20.24 17.76
N GLY A 549 14.78 21.05 17.83
CA GLY A 549 13.42 20.62 18.14
C GLY A 549 12.57 20.31 16.91
N PHE A 550 11.37 20.89 16.86
CA PHE A 550 10.39 20.54 15.84
C PHE A 550 10.87 20.84 14.41
N LEU A 551 11.71 21.86 14.23
CA LEU A 551 12.31 22.17 12.92
C LEU A 551 13.15 20.99 12.41
N MET A 552 14.14 20.58 13.22
CA MET A 552 15.05 19.47 12.92
C MET A 552 14.32 18.12 12.81
N MET A 553 13.34 17.87 13.68
CA MET A 553 12.69 16.56 13.76
C MET A 553 11.58 16.34 12.74
N ASN A 554 10.84 17.38 12.36
CA ASN A 554 9.56 17.22 11.63
C ASN A 554 9.45 18.17 10.43
N VAL A 555 9.71 19.47 10.60
CA VAL A 555 9.61 20.46 9.50
C VAL A 555 10.69 20.24 8.44
N ILE A 556 11.78 19.57 8.78
CA ILE A 556 12.81 19.08 7.85
C ILE A 556 12.23 18.40 6.60
N HIS A 557 11.13 17.64 6.72
CA HIS A 557 10.47 17.00 5.57
C HIS A 557 9.84 18.03 4.62
N HIS A 558 9.34 19.16 5.15
CA HIS A 558 8.74 20.21 4.35
C HIS A 558 9.80 21.08 3.66
N LEU A 559 10.94 21.30 4.30
CA LEU A 559 12.12 21.92 3.66
C LEU A 559 12.60 21.09 2.46
N ASP A 560 12.73 19.78 2.67
CA ASP A 560 13.11 18.83 1.62
C ASP A 560 12.11 18.85 0.44
N VAL A 561 10.81 18.75 0.74
CA VAL A 561 9.76 18.77 -0.29
C VAL A 561 9.74 20.09 -1.06
N LEU A 562 9.90 21.24 -0.38
CA LEU A 562 9.94 22.54 -1.06
C LEU A 562 11.12 22.65 -2.01
N ARG A 563 12.32 22.25 -1.56
CA ARG A 563 13.51 22.20 -2.41
C ARG A 563 13.28 21.29 -3.62
N PHE A 564 12.70 20.10 -3.40
CA PHE A 564 12.37 19.17 -4.48
C PHE A 564 11.35 19.71 -5.48
N LEU A 565 10.31 20.41 -5.01
CA LEU A 565 9.26 20.98 -5.85
C LEU A 565 9.75 22.17 -6.67
N LEU A 566 10.53 23.06 -6.05
CA LEU A 566 11.05 24.27 -6.69
C LEU A 566 12.24 23.97 -7.61
N GLY A 567 13.00 22.90 -7.35
CA GLY A 567 14.11 22.46 -8.19
C GLY A 567 15.32 23.39 -8.17
N CYS A 568 15.47 24.20 -7.13
CA CYS A 568 16.59 25.11 -6.91
C CYS A 568 17.06 25.07 -5.45
N GLU A 569 18.29 25.53 -5.22
CA GLU A 569 18.87 25.65 -3.88
C GLU A 569 18.34 26.88 -3.14
N ALA A 570 18.36 26.82 -1.81
CA ALA A 570 18.02 27.97 -0.98
C ALA A 570 19.20 28.96 -0.93
N ASP A 571 18.90 30.25 -0.98
CA ASP A 571 19.90 31.31 -0.92
C ASP A 571 20.10 31.87 0.50
N ASP A 572 18.99 32.13 1.20
CA ASP A 572 18.98 32.59 2.59
C ASP A 572 17.70 32.18 3.33
N VAL A 573 17.79 32.21 4.66
CA VAL A 573 16.70 31.91 5.59
C VAL A 573 16.55 33.03 6.62
N PHE A 574 15.32 33.49 6.84
CA PHE A 574 14.93 34.28 8.01
C PHE A 574 14.02 33.47 8.93
N ALA A 575 14.30 33.40 10.23
CA ALA A 575 13.50 32.57 11.14
C ALA A 575 13.26 33.17 12.53
N ARG A 576 12.21 32.68 13.17
CA ARG A 576 11.88 32.86 14.59
C ARG A 576 11.49 31.51 15.19
N THR A 577 11.91 31.26 16.41
CA THR A 577 11.62 30.04 17.16
C THR A 577 11.11 30.37 18.55
N LEU A 578 10.24 29.53 19.10
CA LEU A 578 9.86 29.55 20.52
C LEU A 578 10.16 28.19 21.16
N PRO A 579 10.65 28.17 22.42
CA PRO A 579 10.99 26.93 23.11
C PRO A 579 9.76 26.03 23.33
N SER A 580 10.00 24.74 23.49
CA SER A 580 8.95 23.80 23.93
C SER A 580 8.69 23.93 25.43
N ASP A 581 7.42 23.91 25.83
CA ASP A 581 7.04 23.83 27.25
C ASP A 581 7.42 22.48 27.89
N VAL A 582 7.45 21.41 27.09
CA VAL A 582 7.78 20.05 27.56
C VAL A 582 9.29 19.81 27.55
N ALA A 583 10.00 20.41 26.59
CA ALA A 583 11.44 20.22 26.38
C ALA A 583 12.17 21.55 26.13
N PRO A 584 12.42 22.37 27.17
CA PRO A 584 12.85 23.76 27.00
C PRO A 584 14.19 23.98 26.29
N GLU A 585 15.07 22.96 26.19
CA GLU A 585 16.33 23.09 25.44
C GLU A 585 16.14 23.13 23.91
N VAL A 586 14.97 22.73 23.41
CA VAL A 586 14.66 22.67 21.99
C VAL A 586 13.42 23.49 21.65
N GLU A 587 13.30 23.94 20.41
CA GLU A 587 12.14 24.71 19.95
C GLU A 587 10.93 23.82 19.65
N ASP A 588 9.73 24.30 19.98
CA ASP A 588 8.48 23.71 19.50
C ASP A 588 7.95 24.47 18.30
N LEU A 589 7.75 25.79 18.43
CA LEU A 589 7.26 26.61 17.34
C LEU A 589 8.42 27.15 16.52
N VAL A 590 8.29 27.03 15.20
CA VAL A 590 9.15 27.66 14.22
C VAL A 590 8.32 28.42 13.19
N SER A 591 8.75 29.62 12.85
CA SER A 591 8.26 30.39 11.71
C SER A 591 9.47 30.83 10.90
N LEU A 592 9.52 30.47 9.62
CA LEU A 592 10.65 30.81 8.77
C LEU A 592 10.24 31.18 7.34
N MET A 593 11.08 31.97 6.72
CA MET A 593 11.02 32.36 5.31
C MET A 593 12.32 31.88 4.65
N VAL A 594 12.20 31.12 3.57
CA VAL A 594 13.33 30.61 2.79
C VAL A 594 13.24 31.19 1.39
N ARG A 595 14.33 31.80 0.92
CA ARG A 595 14.43 32.32 -0.44
C ARG A 595 15.08 31.28 -1.35
N PHE A 596 14.47 31.03 -2.50
CA PHE A 596 14.85 30.08 -3.52
C PHE A 596 14.92 30.81 -4.87
N GLY A 597 16.02 31.49 -5.14
CA GLY A 597 16.13 32.41 -6.27
C GLY A 597 15.08 33.52 -6.17
N ASP A 598 14.19 33.55 -7.16
CA ASP A 598 13.06 34.50 -7.25
C ASP A 598 11.81 34.07 -6.44
N ALA A 599 11.81 32.87 -5.87
CA ALA A 599 10.69 32.36 -5.08
C ALA A 599 10.93 32.51 -3.58
N VAL A 600 9.86 32.82 -2.83
CA VAL A 600 9.89 32.90 -1.36
C VAL A 600 8.93 31.89 -0.76
N ALA A 601 9.44 30.99 0.08
CA ALA A 601 8.65 30.01 0.80
C ALA A 601 8.49 30.41 2.27
N THR A 602 7.25 30.50 2.76
CA THR A 602 6.96 30.75 4.18
C THR A 602 6.49 29.46 4.84
N LEU A 603 7.10 29.11 5.97
CA LEU A 603 6.78 27.92 6.74
C LEU A 603 6.44 28.27 8.19
N VAL A 604 5.41 27.62 8.73
CA VAL A 604 5.13 27.63 10.17
C VAL A 604 4.94 26.19 10.66
N GLY A 605 5.62 25.81 11.73
CA GLY A 605 5.51 24.49 12.32
C GLY A 605 5.45 24.53 13.85
N SER A 606 4.67 23.63 14.46
CA SER A 606 4.68 23.37 15.90
C SER A 606 4.15 21.97 16.19
N ALA A 607 4.71 21.33 17.23
CA ALA A 607 4.35 19.99 17.69
C ALA A 607 3.25 20.00 18.76
N SER A 608 2.87 21.17 19.28
CA SER A 608 2.06 21.32 20.49
C SER A 608 0.82 22.19 20.24
N VAL A 609 0.22 22.07 19.05
CA VAL A 609 -0.98 22.84 18.68
C VAL A 609 -2.23 21.98 18.87
N VAL A 610 -2.94 22.18 19.97
CA VAL A 610 -4.21 21.48 20.27
C VAL A 610 -5.21 21.66 19.12
N GLY A 611 -5.70 20.55 18.57
CA GLY A 611 -6.60 20.58 17.40
C GLY A 611 -5.93 21.02 16.10
N GLY A 612 -4.60 20.96 16.04
CA GLY A 612 -3.81 21.41 14.90
C GLY A 612 -4.29 20.82 13.56
N PRO A 613 -4.36 21.63 12.48
CA PRO A 613 -4.91 21.23 11.19
C PRO A 613 -4.06 20.21 10.40
N GLY A 614 -2.89 19.81 10.92
CA GLY A 614 -1.96 18.92 10.27
C GLY A 614 -1.04 19.64 9.27
N SER A 615 -0.76 18.97 8.16
CA SER A 615 0.14 19.48 7.11
C SER A 615 -0.64 20.11 5.96
N ALA A 616 -0.28 21.33 5.58
CA ALA A 616 -0.69 21.96 4.33
C ALA A 616 0.53 22.47 3.56
N LEU A 617 0.48 22.40 2.23
CA LEU A 617 1.55 22.87 1.37
C LEU A 617 0.97 23.36 0.05
N ARG A 618 1.31 24.58 -0.34
CA ARG A 618 0.91 25.17 -1.62
C ARG A 618 2.08 25.91 -2.25
N VAL A 619 2.20 25.82 -3.57
CA VAL A 619 3.19 26.54 -4.38
C VAL A 619 2.45 27.33 -5.46
N TRP A 620 2.88 28.55 -5.74
CA TRP A 620 2.32 29.37 -6.82
C TRP A 620 3.41 30.03 -7.65
N GLY A 621 3.04 30.35 -8.89
CA GLY A 621 3.89 31.04 -9.85
C GLY A 621 3.08 32.04 -10.67
N LYS A 622 3.73 32.61 -11.68
CA LYS A 622 3.17 33.69 -12.52
C LYS A 622 1.87 33.33 -13.25
N ALA A 623 1.57 32.05 -13.41
CA ALA A 623 0.45 31.59 -14.22
C ALA A 623 -0.42 30.54 -13.52
N GLY A 624 -0.23 30.28 -12.22
CA GLY A 624 -1.05 29.31 -11.52
C GLY A 624 -0.57 28.97 -10.11
N HIS A 625 -1.28 28.06 -9.44
CA HIS A 625 -0.86 27.49 -8.18
C HIS A 625 -1.23 26.00 -8.07
N VAL A 626 -0.52 25.27 -7.21
CA VAL A 626 -0.79 23.89 -6.82
C VAL A 626 -0.85 23.79 -5.30
N GLU A 627 -1.95 23.27 -4.78
CA GLU A 627 -2.01 22.74 -3.41
C GLU A 627 -1.57 21.28 -3.46
N VAL A 628 -0.66 20.90 -2.58
CA VAL A 628 0.00 19.58 -2.57
C VAL A 628 -0.53 18.75 -1.39
N LEU A 629 -0.65 19.38 -0.22
CA LEU A 629 -1.13 18.77 1.02
C LEU A 629 -2.25 19.64 1.62
N PRO A 630 -3.28 19.06 2.25
CA PRO A 630 -3.48 17.61 2.47
C PRO A 630 -4.07 16.88 1.26
N ARG A 631 -4.58 17.61 0.27
CA ARG A 631 -5.09 17.08 -0.99
C ARG A 631 -4.45 17.82 -2.14
N MET A 632 -4.20 17.12 -3.24
CA MET A 632 -3.65 17.75 -4.41
C MET A 632 -4.76 18.44 -5.22
N SER A 633 -4.55 19.70 -5.56
CA SER A 633 -5.37 20.44 -6.53
C SER A 633 -4.48 21.46 -7.23
N ALA A 634 -4.80 21.85 -8.47
CA ALA A 634 -4.07 22.93 -9.12
C ALA A 634 -4.98 23.76 -10.02
N THR A 635 -4.59 25.02 -10.21
CA THR A 635 -5.21 25.97 -11.13
C THR A 635 -4.10 26.59 -11.97
N SER A 636 -4.24 26.59 -13.30
CA SER A 636 -3.26 27.15 -14.23
C SER A 636 -3.95 27.91 -15.36
N LEU A 637 -3.38 29.05 -15.73
CA LEU A 637 -3.74 29.86 -16.91
C LEU A 637 -3.06 29.33 -18.20
N LEU A 638 -2.05 28.46 -18.06
CA LEU A 638 -1.30 27.85 -19.18
C LEU A 638 -1.82 26.46 -19.52
N ALA A 639 -2.69 25.92 -18.67
CA ALA A 639 -3.55 24.83 -19.08
C ALA A 639 -4.48 25.38 -20.17
N ALA A 640 -4.36 24.86 -21.40
CA ALA A 640 -5.50 24.84 -22.32
C ALA A 640 -6.71 24.24 -21.56
N GLU A 641 -7.94 24.46 -22.03
CA GLU A 641 -9.17 23.97 -21.36
C GLU A 641 -9.15 22.46 -20.99
N ASP A 642 -8.15 21.68 -21.41
CA ASP A 642 -7.93 20.28 -21.06
C ASP A 642 -6.58 19.89 -20.39
N VAL A 643 -5.76 20.81 -19.85
CA VAL A 643 -4.66 20.37 -18.94
C VAL A 643 -5.12 20.41 -17.49
N ARG A 644 -6.01 19.47 -17.15
CA ARG A 644 -6.16 19.07 -15.74
C ARG A 644 -4.82 18.46 -15.31
N PRO A 645 -4.17 18.94 -14.24
CA PRO A 645 -3.02 18.24 -13.67
C PRO A 645 -3.50 16.82 -13.42
N ALA A 646 -2.92 15.84 -14.14
CA ALA A 646 -3.43 14.48 -14.29
C ALA A 646 -4.49 14.18 -13.24
N GLU A 647 -5.78 14.32 -13.61
CA GLU A 647 -6.83 13.88 -12.71
C GLU A 647 -6.41 12.50 -12.26
N THR A 648 -6.40 12.30 -10.94
CA THR A 648 -6.55 10.99 -10.29
C THR A 648 -7.10 10.03 -11.34
N GLY A 649 -6.25 9.15 -11.87
CA GLY A 649 -6.62 8.35 -13.02
C GLY A 649 -7.99 7.72 -12.74
N PRO A 650 -8.88 7.55 -13.73
CA PRO A 650 -10.23 7.08 -13.50
C PRO A 650 -10.20 5.88 -12.53
N GLY A 651 -10.76 6.07 -11.32
CA GLY A 651 -10.74 5.11 -10.21
C GLY A 651 -10.12 5.56 -8.88
N GLU A 652 -9.32 6.62 -8.81
CA GLU A 652 -8.66 7.00 -7.55
C GLU A 652 -9.51 7.96 -6.68
N SER A 653 -9.77 7.58 -5.42
CA SER A 653 -10.42 8.48 -4.47
C SER A 653 -9.52 9.69 -4.15
N PRO A 654 -10.01 10.93 -4.25
CA PRO A 654 -9.31 12.18 -3.88
C PRO A 654 -8.87 12.27 -2.41
N SER A 655 -9.04 11.21 -1.61
CA SER A 655 -8.89 11.19 -0.15
C SER A 655 -7.82 10.21 0.38
N TYR A 656 -7.22 9.36 -0.45
CA TYR A 656 -6.20 8.41 0.04
C TYR A 656 -4.89 9.15 0.37
N GLN A 657 -4.42 8.95 1.60
CA GLN A 657 -3.12 9.41 2.08
C GLN A 657 -2.26 8.17 2.39
N PRO A 658 -1.08 8.03 1.76
CA PRO A 658 -0.20 6.89 2.04
C PRO A 658 0.33 6.98 3.47
N SER A 659 0.41 5.82 4.13
CA SER A 659 1.04 5.68 5.44
C SER A 659 2.55 5.85 5.37
N ALA A 660 3.18 6.14 6.51
CA ALA A 660 4.63 6.24 6.61
C ALA A 660 5.33 4.93 6.19
N VAL A 661 4.77 3.76 6.52
CA VAL A 661 5.31 2.45 6.13
C VAL A 661 5.28 2.30 4.61
N GLU A 662 4.17 2.64 3.94
CA GLU A 662 4.05 2.50 2.48
C GLU A 662 5.10 3.36 1.75
N LEU A 663 5.28 4.62 2.15
CA LEU A 663 6.29 5.48 1.54
C LEU A 663 7.72 4.99 1.81
N LYS A 664 7.99 4.48 3.01
CA LYS A 664 9.29 3.89 3.37
C LYS A 664 9.55 2.59 2.63
N THR A 665 8.55 1.73 2.42
CA THR A 665 8.67 0.53 1.60
C THR A 665 9.09 0.88 0.18
N LEU A 666 8.50 1.94 -0.40
CA LEU A 666 8.91 2.42 -1.71
C LEU A 666 10.36 2.94 -1.70
N ALA A 667 10.77 3.67 -0.66
CA ALA A 667 12.13 4.16 -0.52
C ALA A 667 13.16 3.02 -0.43
N VAL A 668 12.88 2.01 0.42
CA VAL A 668 13.72 0.82 0.57
C VAL A 668 13.84 0.06 -0.76
N ASN A 669 12.72 -0.19 -1.45
CA ASN A 669 12.74 -0.86 -2.74
C ASN A 669 13.60 -0.10 -3.77
N ARG A 670 13.38 1.21 -3.90
CA ARG A 670 14.10 2.02 -4.91
C ARG A 670 15.58 2.15 -4.59
N PHE A 671 15.95 2.28 -3.32
CA PHE A 671 17.34 2.22 -2.89
C PHE A 671 17.98 0.87 -3.22
N ALA A 672 17.29 -0.24 -2.92
CA ALA A 672 17.82 -1.57 -3.19
C ALA A 672 18.02 -1.85 -4.68
N VAL A 673 17.15 -1.30 -5.53
CA VAL A 673 17.30 -1.34 -6.99
C VAL A 673 18.49 -0.49 -7.45
N ALA A 674 18.61 0.74 -6.95
CA ALA A 674 19.70 1.65 -7.31
C ALA A 674 21.07 1.03 -6.99
N VAL A 675 21.24 0.53 -5.76
CA VAL A 675 22.46 -0.17 -5.32
C VAL A 675 22.82 -1.32 -6.24
N ARG A 676 21.88 -2.21 -6.55
CA ARG A 676 22.14 -3.38 -7.40
C ARG A 676 22.47 -3.03 -8.85
N ARG A 677 22.00 -1.87 -9.32
CA ARG A 677 22.30 -1.37 -10.67
C ARG A 677 23.55 -0.51 -10.73
N GLY A 678 24.19 -0.20 -9.60
CA GLY A 678 25.25 0.80 -9.53
C GLY A 678 24.76 2.20 -9.91
N GLU A 679 23.46 2.47 -9.71
CA GLU A 679 22.82 3.76 -9.98
C GLU A 679 22.79 4.62 -8.70
N ARG A 680 22.57 5.92 -8.87
CA ARG A 680 22.38 6.84 -7.74
C ARG A 680 21.02 6.61 -7.09
N PRO A 681 20.92 6.72 -5.75
CA PRO A 681 19.63 6.64 -5.06
C PRO A 681 18.75 7.85 -5.42
N ASP A 682 17.42 7.73 -5.27
CA ASP A 682 16.50 8.86 -5.57
C ASP A 682 16.72 10.08 -4.66
N VAL A 683 17.26 9.86 -3.47
CA VAL A 683 17.59 10.90 -2.50
C VAL A 683 19.02 10.66 -2.02
N GLU A 684 19.91 11.53 -2.45
CA GLU A 684 21.34 11.43 -2.19
C GLU A 684 21.71 12.14 -0.88
N ILE A 685 22.92 11.88 -0.36
CA ILE A 685 23.43 12.60 0.82
C ILE A 685 23.44 14.12 0.62
N GLY A 686 23.69 14.59 -0.61
CA GLY A 686 23.68 16.02 -0.94
C GLY A 686 22.32 16.68 -0.69
N ASP A 687 21.21 15.95 -0.87
CA ASP A 687 19.87 16.43 -0.52
C ASP A 687 19.76 16.65 1.00
N GLY A 688 20.26 15.71 1.79
CA GLY A 688 20.29 15.81 3.24
C GLY A 688 21.15 16.99 3.73
N ILE A 689 22.31 17.21 3.11
CA ILE A 689 23.20 18.35 3.43
C ILE A 689 22.52 19.68 3.12
N ALA A 690 21.90 19.82 1.95
CA ALA A 690 21.21 21.04 1.57
C ALA A 690 20.11 21.41 2.59
N VAL A 691 19.35 20.41 3.04
CA VAL A 691 18.30 20.62 4.04
C VAL A 691 18.90 20.90 5.44
N GLN A 692 19.98 20.21 5.83
CA GLN A 692 20.69 20.49 7.08
C GLN A 692 21.21 21.93 7.12
N ALA A 693 21.74 22.44 6.00
CA ALA A 693 22.23 23.81 5.88
C ALA A 693 21.09 24.84 6.04
N MET A 694 19.89 24.55 5.52
CA MET A 694 18.71 25.40 5.75
C MET A 694 18.32 25.45 7.23
N ILE A 695 18.45 24.33 7.95
CA ILE A 695 18.16 24.26 9.39
C ILE A 695 19.20 25.05 10.19
N GLU A 696 20.48 24.90 9.87
CA GLU A 696 21.57 25.65 10.49
C GLU A 696 21.39 27.17 10.26
N ALA A 697 21.08 27.58 9.02
CA ALA A 697 20.75 28.96 8.70
C ALA A 697 19.52 29.48 9.47
N ALA A 698 18.49 28.65 9.63
CA ALA A 698 17.32 29.01 10.41
C ALA A 698 17.66 29.25 11.90
N TYR A 699 18.47 28.38 12.52
CA TYR A 699 18.90 28.59 13.90
C TYR A 699 19.80 29.83 14.05
N GLY A 700 20.75 30.03 13.13
CA GLY A 700 21.57 31.25 13.08
C GLY A 700 20.72 32.52 12.90
N SER A 701 19.67 32.45 12.09
CA SER A 701 18.74 33.55 11.88
C SER A 701 17.89 33.84 13.11
N ALA A 702 17.35 32.79 13.76
CA ALA A 702 16.57 32.94 14.97
C ALA A 702 17.38 33.60 16.10
N ALA A 703 18.66 33.23 16.24
CA ALA A 703 19.57 33.80 17.23
C ALA A 703 19.98 35.25 16.92
N SER A 704 20.31 35.55 15.65
CA SER A 704 20.80 36.89 15.25
C SER A 704 19.68 37.90 14.94
N GLY A 705 18.47 37.41 14.65
CA GLY A 705 17.35 38.22 14.19
C GLY A 705 17.51 38.81 12.79
N ARG A 706 18.39 38.24 11.95
CA ARG A 706 18.68 38.68 10.57
C ARG A 706 18.59 37.50 9.60
N PRO A 707 18.34 37.72 8.31
CA PRO A 707 18.47 36.66 7.30
C PRO A 707 19.90 36.12 7.27
N VAL A 708 20.05 34.81 7.13
CA VAL A 708 21.34 34.11 7.07
C VAL A 708 21.47 33.41 5.72
N SER A 709 22.58 33.68 5.02
CA SER A 709 22.85 33.07 3.71
C SER A 709 23.34 31.64 3.85
N LEU A 710 22.85 30.75 2.98
CA LEU A 710 23.32 29.36 2.90
C LEU A 710 24.80 29.28 2.53
N ALA A 711 25.29 30.16 1.65
CA ALA A 711 26.71 30.20 1.29
C ALA A 711 27.59 30.45 2.53
N SER A 712 27.23 31.43 3.36
CA SER A 712 27.98 31.74 4.59
C SER A 712 27.98 30.59 5.60
N VAL A 713 26.86 29.86 5.70
CA VAL A 713 26.73 28.70 6.59
C VAL A 713 27.58 27.52 6.10
N MET A 714 27.59 27.27 4.79
CA MET A 714 28.40 26.22 4.19
C MET A 714 29.91 26.53 4.29
N GLU A 715 30.31 27.78 4.06
CA GLU A 715 31.69 28.23 4.23
C GLU A 715 32.16 28.08 5.69
N ALA A 716 31.33 28.49 6.66
CA ALA A 716 31.66 28.38 8.07
C ALA A 716 31.75 26.93 8.57
N ALA A 717 30.96 26.02 7.99
CA ALA A 717 30.93 24.61 8.38
C ALA A 717 32.03 23.76 7.73
N THR A 718 32.63 24.24 6.63
CA THR A 718 33.73 23.54 5.97
C THR A 718 35.03 23.82 6.75
N PRO A 719 35.74 22.79 7.26
CA PRO A 719 37.01 23.00 7.94
C PRO A 719 37.98 23.76 7.04
N SER A 720 38.63 24.81 7.55
CA SER A 720 39.73 25.44 6.81
C SER A 720 40.78 24.37 6.51
N GLN A 721 41.27 24.30 5.27
CA GLN A 721 42.41 23.45 4.95
C GLN A 721 43.64 23.99 5.70
N GLY A 722 43.86 23.53 6.93
CA GLY A 722 44.87 24.07 7.83
C GLY A 722 45.01 23.28 9.12
N ALA A 723 45.91 22.29 9.08
CA ALA A 723 46.47 21.48 10.17
C ALA A 723 45.57 20.41 10.83
N PRO A 724 46.06 19.14 10.97
CA PRO A 724 45.36 18.09 11.69
C PRO A 724 45.41 18.37 13.20
N ASP A 725 44.24 18.36 13.86
CA ASP A 725 44.13 18.39 15.32
C ASP A 725 44.34 16.96 15.88
N PRO A 726 45.40 16.70 16.66
CA PRO A 726 45.77 15.36 17.09
C PRO A 726 45.17 15.02 18.47
N ALA A 727 43.86 15.14 18.68
CA ALA A 727 43.26 14.65 19.93
C ALA A 727 41.72 14.51 19.88
N ALA A 728 41.23 13.35 19.48
CA ALA A 728 39.96 12.85 20.02
C ALA A 728 40.08 11.32 20.20
N PRO A 729 39.86 10.80 21.42
CA PRO A 729 40.06 9.38 21.70
C PRO A 729 38.92 8.55 21.11
N HIS A 730 39.28 7.61 20.24
CA HIS A 730 38.42 6.48 19.90
C HIS A 730 38.20 5.63 21.16
N ALA A 731 36.98 5.62 21.69
CA ALA A 731 36.51 4.56 22.57
C ALA A 731 35.13 4.10 22.07
N VAL A 732 35.09 2.81 21.73
CA VAL A 732 34.04 2.04 21.06
C VAL A 732 32.76 1.94 21.88
#